data_AF-Q2UUS8-F1
#
_entry.id   AF-Q2UUS8-F1
#
_cell.length_a   1.000
_cell.length_b   1.000
_cell.length_c   1.000
_cell.angle_alpha   90.00
_cell.angle_beta   90.00
_cell.angle_gamma   90.00
#
_symmetry.space_group_name_H-M   'P 1'
#
loop_
_entity.id
_entity.type
_entity.pdbx_description
1 polymer ?
#
loop_
_entity_poly.entity_id
_entity_poly.type
_entity_poly.pdbx_seq_one_letter_code
_entity_poly.pdbx_strand_id
1 'polypeptide(L)'
;MHTVLTWTTRRPGKTAPRLVQDIYEYDPAHPPATGRNLLADVPPVFPEYYNGPLEHISSAACRHNFVSKPAQSYVPQSEQGNTGASTKVSAVCLMCRYHLQVEVSSTPGIGQPSTRFSDHVHHLVYKSGKHRGGAAPEEVSPKGQMLEMFHYECSYLSCSVAVSLRFASPVLNDDRVRLLTDPEVLRQRANEAFAAHPDRLEGVAPPTPINVLLNLRTYISNALLDSQQSKSISAVNKRFMTCFGVEGKPCKDLLEFLGFSSKNEGFWEPPRPNPWAEFPYRDQLKIFLDDVIHELTALIEQRPVVEKKGHQLEFIRQPVFNDLLYALGSLDYPKASRSSEFQMAPQPYYEDLGVVEDMAASSIIEAFNRQVSVDPARTPVYLKCLKSIGILRGGEDGSLIDQAVQVAYSEGKYTEEDVVDAYKYFGLSHDDQRLTEESIIGKFYAYLGATTAVQETETRRQLWRIGDSRRSERIKAAAEERVSTAEQARVFLGVSADTPDDFVMAVYTAKVNDNPSSRDLARRAVQLLAEERKSEALKHFLKTGEMTAGEMDVADAYRLLQIPDRTVDEGAIMAAYTICVDEAPAQAENYNQALRIIAKDKNSPLLSNMVSGSTTKPDRNLAEWPVGLQNIGNTCYLNSLLQFYFSIRPYRDMVLDFEKFKMEINEDMLGQKQVGSRKVSQKEVEQSQRFLSELRTLFNDMITAPATYVIPTQELARLTLISPSNEAAIRRRSTLSGIRPSALGEINGVPVMGPLGPPQLTPESEVKGPIAPEPEKPQRSTTSDVDSEATLVSDGARIDATVPSSNDKEPEPLVTDPTKMDVQDVLTPEAVEYQPSDKPTSGEQNELSSQPPPVPPRPGPQPDPQKQLIEEVEIGAQQDVTEVINNVLFQSQCAIKPISLAPDGEQLDQVKDLFYGKAKSYIQTTEGVRSKEEWWCDIKIDVATGSRDIYAAIDGAFDVQKVSVGNSVAEQFSAISKLPPVLQVQVQRVQFDPVKKRSFKSTHHLELKETIYLDRYMDTQQPEILNRRRQCWEWKNALRTLEARRAELQRQSV
;
A
#
# COMPACT_ATOMS: atom_id res chain seq x y z
N MET A 1 -9.91 -17.67 -24.08
CA MET A 1 -8.73 -16.80 -24.23
C MET A 1 -9.10 -15.42 -23.72
N HIS A 2 -8.51 -14.95 -22.63
CA HIS A 2 -8.60 -13.55 -22.21
C HIS A 2 -7.19 -12.97 -22.23
N THR A 3 -7.00 -11.87 -22.95
CA THR A 3 -5.71 -11.20 -23.06
C THR A 3 -5.41 -10.51 -21.75
N VAL A 4 -4.32 -10.90 -21.08
CA VAL A 4 -3.84 -10.20 -19.88
C VAL A 4 -3.39 -8.81 -20.30
N LEU A 5 -4.05 -7.77 -19.77
CA LEU A 5 -3.56 -6.40 -19.85
C LEU A 5 -2.29 -6.28 -19.00
N THR A 6 -1.14 -6.39 -19.66
CA THR A 6 0.16 -6.13 -19.04
C THR A 6 0.23 -4.66 -18.64
N TRP A 7 0.44 -4.41 -17.35
CA TRP A 7 0.64 -3.06 -16.83
C TRP A 7 2.01 -2.54 -17.30
N THR A 8 2.03 -1.89 -18.47
CA THR A 8 3.21 -1.16 -18.94
C THR A 8 3.53 -0.06 -17.93
N THR A 9 4.73 -0.12 -17.32
CA THR A 9 5.24 0.96 -16.48
C THR A 9 5.28 2.24 -17.32
N ARG A 10 4.50 3.25 -16.94
CA ARG A 10 4.51 4.56 -17.58
C ARG A 10 5.91 5.17 -17.43
N ARG A 11 6.44 5.67 -18.54
CA ARG A 11 7.80 6.23 -18.69
C ARG A 11 7.74 7.35 -19.74
N PRO A 12 8.62 8.38 -19.66
CA PRO A 12 8.78 9.36 -20.73
C PRO A 12 9.11 8.69 -22.06
N GLY A 13 8.68 9.32 -23.15
CA GLY A 13 9.17 9.01 -24.49
C GLY A 13 10.24 10.01 -24.95
N LYS A 14 10.66 9.87 -26.21
CA LYS A 14 11.53 10.81 -26.91
C LYS A 14 11.19 10.79 -28.40
N THR A 15 11.28 11.91 -29.09
CA THR A 15 11.13 11.93 -30.55
C THR A 15 12.30 11.21 -31.23
N ALA A 16 12.06 10.64 -32.41
CA ALA A 16 13.11 9.95 -33.17
C ALA A 16 14.40 10.79 -33.36
N PRO A 17 14.35 12.10 -33.69
CA PRO A 17 15.56 12.94 -33.72
C PRO A 17 16.30 13.03 -32.39
N ARG A 18 15.60 13.11 -31.25
CA ARG A 18 16.22 13.14 -29.91
C ARG A 18 16.90 11.81 -29.61
N LEU A 19 16.28 10.68 -29.98
CA LEU A 19 16.90 9.37 -29.80
C LEU A 19 18.20 9.25 -30.62
N VAL A 20 18.30 9.85 -31.80
CA VAL A 20 19.55 9.89 -32.58
C VAL A 20 20.62 10.77 -31.92
N GLN A 21 20.26 11.93 -31.35
CA GLN A 21 21.20 12.72 -30.52
C GLN A 21 21.70 11.89 -29.32
N ASP A 22 20.80 11.30 -28.54
CA ASP A 22 21.16 10.53 -27.34
C ASP A 22 22.05 9.32 -27.66
N ILE A 23 21.85 8.67 -28.80
CA ILE A 23 22.72 7.58 -29.29
C ILE A 23 24.17 8.07 -29.49
N TYR A 24 24.36 9.31 -29.94
CA TYR A 24 25.69 9.92 -30.13
C TYR A 24 26.31 10.41 -28.80
N GLU A 25 25.50 10.66 -27.78
CA GLU A 25 25.95 11.13 -26.46
C GLU A 25 26.09 10.01 -25.40
N TYR A 26 25.57 8.81 -25.68
CA TYR A 26 25.55 7.71 -24.73
C TYR A 26 26.86 6.90 -24.70
N ASP A 27 27.71 7.15 -23.70
CA ASP A 27 28.90 6.35 -23.40
C ASP A 27 28.71 5.47 -22.15
N PRO A 28 28.49 4.15 -22.27
CA PRO A 28 28.35 3.24 -21.13
C PRO A 28 29.67 2.97 -20.38
N ALA A 29 30.83 3.35 -20.93
CA ALA A 29 32.11 3.26 -20.20
C ALA A 29 32.30 4.42 -19.21
N HIS A 30 31.69 5.58 -19.50
CA HIS A 30 31.80 6.82 -18.71
C HIS A 30 30.40 7.36 -18.37
N PRO A 31 29.61 6.66 -17.54
CA PRO A 31 28.32 7.17 -17.10
C PRO A 31 28.48 8.48 -16.31
N PRO A 32 27.47 9.37 -16.33
CA PRO A 32 27.46 10.59 -15.52
C PRO A 32 27.54 10.26 -14.03
N ALA A 33 28.02 11.22 -13.20
CA ALA A 33 28.16 11.04 -11.75
C ALA A 33 26.84 10.69 -11.02
N THR A 34 25.69 10.94 -11.65
CA THR A 34 24.35 10.55 -11.19
C THR A 34 24.03 9.05 -11.36
N GLY A 35 24.86 8.30 -12.09
CA GLY A 35 24.62 6.90 -12.45
C GLY A 35 23.55 6.69 -13.53
N ARG A 36 22.94 7.76 -14.04
CA ARG A 36 21.83 7.72 -15.01
C ARG A 36 22.22 7.06 -16.34
N ASN A 37 21.42 6.12 -16.80
CA ASN A 37 21.46 5.64 -18.19
C ASN A 37 20.66 6.59 -19.11
N LEU A 38 21.33 7.35 -19.98
CA LEU A 38 20.69 8.33 -20.87
C LEU A 38 19.58 7.72 -21.74
N LEU A 39 19.71 6.46 -22.14
CA LEU A 39 18.80 5.77 -23.06
C LEU A 39 17.59 5.14 -22.35
N ALA A 40 17.74 4.65 -21.12
CA ALA A 40 16.70 3.93 -20.38
C ALA A 40 16.00 4.75 -19.27
N ASP A 41 16.67 5.78 -18.72
CA ASP A 41 16.24 6.46 -17.49
C ASP A 41 15.67 7.86 -17.73
N VAL A 42 14.67 8.17 -16.90
CA VAL A 42 14.02 9.48 -16.77
C VAL A 42 15.08 10.57 -16.54
N PRO A 43 14.96 11.74 -17.16
CA PRO A 43 15.78 12.89 -16.80
C PRO A 43 15.67 13.21 -15.29
N PRO A 44 16.78 13.44 -14.57
CA PRO A 44 16.71 13.80 -13.16
C PRO A 44 16.12 15.20 -13.02
N VAL A 45 15.11 15.37 -12.16
CA VAL A 45 14.65 16.71 -11.77
C VAL A 45 15.67 17.29 -10.80
N PHE A 46 16.45 18.26 -11.27
CA PHE A 46 17.42 18.99 -10.45
C PHE A 46 16.67 20.15 -9.75
N PRO A 47 16.65 20.22 -8.41
CA PRO A 47 16.05 21.34 -7.69
C PRO A 47 16.72 22.68 -8.05
N GLU A 48 15.98 23.79 -7.95
CA GLU A 48 16.49 25.14 -8.28
C GLU A 48 17.68 25.58 -7.40
N TYR A 49 17.90 24.90 -6.27
CA TYR A 49 19.03 25.09 -5.35
C TYR A 49 20.18 24.09 -5.54
N TYR A 50 20.17 23.29 -6.61
CA TYR A 50 21.23 22.32 -6.91
C TYR A 50 22.51 23.00 -7.40
N ASN A 51 23.43 23.26 -6.47
CA ASN A 51 24.75 23.84 -6.75
C ASN A 51 25.83 22.78 -7.10
N GLY A 52 25.43 21.56 -7.47
CA GLY A 52 26.34 20.51 -7.92
C GLY A 52 26.61 20.56 -9.43
N PRO A 53 27.53 19.73 -9.95
CA PRO A 53 27.74 19.62 -11.39
C PRO A 53 26.49 19.07 -12.10
N LEU A 54 25.93 19.83 -13.05
CA LEU A 54 24.86 19.39 -13.95
C LEU A 54 25.40 18.42 -15.03
N GLU A 55 26.14 17.38 -14.62
CA GLU A 55 26.64 16.34 -15.51
C GLU A 55 25.50 15.37 -15.87
N HIS A 56 24.65 15.80 -16.82
CA HIS A 56 23.68 14.92 -17.50
C HIS A 56 24.38 13.84 -18.34
N ILE A 57 25.61 14.14 -18.78
CA ILE A 57 26.57 13.31 -19.51
C ILE A 57 27.92 13.54 -18.81
N SER A 58 28.76 12.51 -18.67
CA SER A 58 30.09 12.68 -18.06
C SER A 58 30.98 13.57 -18.91
N SER A 59 31.79 14.42 -18.28
CA SER A 59 32.86 15.17 -18.96
C SER A 59 33.95 14.28 -19.60
N ALA A 60 34.01 12.98 -19.25
CA ALA A 60 34.86 11.97 -19.89
C ALA A 60 34.16 11.17 -21.00
N ALA A 61 32.84 11.34 -21.20
CA ALA A 61 32.07 10.56 -22.16
C ALA A 61 32.49 10.84 -23.62
N CYS A 62 32.65 9.76 -24.39
CA CYS A 62 32.88 9.85 -25.81
C CYS A 62 31.62 10.30 -26.56
N ARG A 63 31.59 11.56 -27.00
CA ARG A 63 30.68 12.00 -28.08
C ARG A 63 31.03 11.23 -29.36
N HIS A 64 30.19 10.26 -29.73
CA HIS A 64 30.55 9.23 -30.69
C HIS A 64 30.63 9.76 -32.12
N ASN A 65 31.77 9.54 -32.78
CA ASN A 65 31.90 9.76 -34.22
C ASN A 65 31.57 8.46 -34.97
N PHE A 66 30.28 8.11 -35.05
CA PHE A 66 29.83 6.88 -35.70
C PHE A 66 29.90 6.96 -37.23
N VAL A 67 30.63 6.01 -37.83
CA VAL A 67 30.66 5.78 -39.29
C VAL A 67 30.13 4.39 -39.65
N SER A 68 29.58 4.29 -40.86
CA SER A 68 28.82 3.12 -41.32
C SER A 68 29.69 1.85 -41.46
N LYS A 69 29.13 0.71 -41.07
CA LYS A 69 29.62 -0.64 -41.39
C LYS A 69 28.76 -1.21 -42.52
N PRO A 70 28.99 -0.85 -43.81
CA PRO A 70 28.05 -1.13 -44.90
C PRO A 70 27.79 -2.63 -45.10
N ALA A 71 28.78 -3.49 -44.82
CA ALA A 71 28.62 -4.95 -44.90
C ALA A 71 27.63 -5.53 -43.85
N GLN A 72 27.33 -4.78 -42.80
CA GLN A 72 26.42 -5.16 -41.71
C GLN A 72 25.13 -4.31 -41.68
N SER A 73 24.98 -3.36 -42.61
CA SER A 73 23.83 -2.46 -42.71
C SER A 73 22.89 -2.89 -43.84
N TYR A 74 21.59 -2.67 -43.64
CA TYR A 74 20.56 -2.77 -44.65
C TYR A 74 19.58 -1.60 -44.49
N VAL A 75 19.73 -0.61 -45.36
CA VAL A 75 18.83 0.53 -45.48
C VAL A 75 18.18 0.44 -46.86
N PRO A 76 16.85 0.19 -46.96
CA PRO A 76 16.18 0.06 -48.24
C PRO A 76 16.18 1.40 -48.99
N GLN A 77 16.36 1.36 -50.31
CA GLN A 77 16.33 2.55 -51.16
C GLN A 77 14.88 2.94 -51.50
N SER A 78 14.62 4.25 -51.60
CA SER A 78 13.28 4.86 -51.64
C SER A 78 12.36 4.40 -52.78
N GLU A 79 12.87 3.76 -53.83
CA GLU A 79 12.07 3.27 -54.98
C GLU A 79 11.70 1.79 -54.89
N GLN A 80 12.25 1.02 -53.93
CA GLN A 80 11.87 -0.37 -53.72
C GLN A 80 10.75 -0.44 -52.68
N GLY A 81 9.53 -0.72 -53.15
CA GLY A 81 8.29 -0.59 -52.38
C GLY A 81 8.23 -1.36 -51.06
N ASN A 82 7.36 -0.90 -50.15
CA ASN A 82 7.19 -1.35 -48.76
C ASN A 82 7.00 -2.88 -48.59
N THR A 83 8.12 -3.60 -48.60
CA THR A 83 8.24 -4.91 -47.97
C THR A 83 8.51 -4.71 -46.47
N GLY A 84 7.94 -5.56 -45.62
CA GLY A 84 8.04 -5.45 -44.15
C GLY A 84 9.40 -5.82 -43.54
N ALA A 85 10.47 -5.89 -44.34
CA ALA A 85 11.81 -6.31 -43.89
C ALA A 85 12.50 -5.19 -43.08
N SER A 86 12.93 -5.46 -41.84
CA SER A 86 13.47 -4.46 -40.89
C SER A 86 14.61 -3.62 -41.48
N THR A 87 14.66 -2.34 -41.13
CA THR A 87 15.81 -1.48 -41.42
C THR A 87 16.90 -1.76 -40.40
N LYS A 88 18.15 -1.93 -40.82
CA LYS A 88 19.30 -2.11 -39.91
C LYS A 88 20.42 -1.15 -40.26
N VAL A 89 20.80 -0.29 -39.32
CA VAL A 89 21.99 0.57 -39.41
C VAL A 89 23.03 0.05 -38.44
N SER A 90 24.18 -0.37 -38.96
CA SER A 90 25.32 -0.83 -38.17
C SER A 90 26.48 0.15 -38.33
N ALA A 91 27.11 0.55 -37.23
CA ALA A 91 28.14 1.59 -37.20
C ALA A 91 29.22 1.34 -36.14
N VAL A 92 30.32 2.08 -36.22
CA VAL A 92 31.45 2.02 -35.28
C VAL A 92 31.97 3.44 -34.99
N CYS A 93 32.29 3.72 -33.74
CA CYS A 93 32.80 5.02 -33.32
C CYS A 93 34.30 5.15 -33.62
N LEU A 94 34.71 6.16 -34.40
CA LEU A 94 36.12 6.40 -34.72
C LEU A 94 36.98 6.89 -33.54
N MET A 95 36.38 7.18 -32.38
CA MET A 95 37.07 7.65 -31.18
C MET A 95 37.23 6.52 -30.15
N CYS A 96 36.14 6.04 -29.54
CA CYS A 96 36.18 5.00 -28.50
C CYS A 96 36.04 3.56 -29.01
N ARG A 97 35.82 3.35 -30.33
CA ARG A 97 35.65 2.03 -30.97
C ARG A 97 34.42 1.23 -30.53
N TYR A 98 33.46 1.84 -29.82
CA TYR A 98 32.16 1.20 -29.59
C TYR A 98 31.43 0.93 -30.91
N HIS A 99 30.76 -0.22 -30.98
CA HIS A 99 29.92 -0.61 -32.11
C HIS A 99 28.45 -0.36 -31.78
N LEU A 100 27.73 0.20 -32.74
CA LEU A 100 26.29 0.45 -32.69
C LEU A 100 25.58 -0.44 -33.71
N GLN A 101 24.44 -1.00 -33.32
CA GLN A 101 23.41 -1.50 -34.23
C GLN A 101 22.08 -0.85 -33.83
N VAL A 102 21.37 -0.31 -34.81
CA VAL A 102 19.98 0.15 -34.69
C VAL A 102 19.14 -0.66 -35.67
N GLU A 103 18.09 -1.31 -35.16
CA GLU A 103 17.15 -2.07 -35.98
C GLU A 103 15.72 -1.53 -35.77
N VAL A 104 15.06 -1.20 -36.87
CA VAL A 104 13.72 -0.62 -36.90
C VAL A 104 12.78 -1.58 -37.63
N SER A 105 11.73 -1.99 -36.94
CA SER A 105 10.72 -2.92 -37.43
C SER A 105 9.33 -2.31 -37.35
N SER A 106 8.41 -2.79 -38.20
CA SER A 106 6.99 -2.49 -38.11
C SER A 106 6.21 -3.76 -38.45
N THR A 107 5.49 -4.29 -37.48
CA THR A 107 4.59 -5.44 -37.67
C THR A 107 3.18 -4.91 -37.94
N PRO A 108 2.64 -5.02 -39.16
CA PRO A 108 1.27 -4.59 -39.43
C PRO A 108 0.26 -5.48 -38.68
N GLY A 109 -0.83 -4.86 -38.21
CA GLY A 109 -2.02 -5.62 -37.81
C GLY A 109 -2.65 -6.30 -39.03
N ILE A 110 -3.41 -7.39 -38.80
CA ILE A 110 -4.09 -8.12 -39.88
C ILE A 110 -5.06 -7.15 -40.59
N GLY A 111 -4.76 -6.84 -41.86
CA GLY A 111 -5.55 -5.93 -42.69
C GLY A 111 -5.10 -4.47 -42.73
N GLN A 112 -4.01 -4.09 -42.05
CA GLN A 112 -3.44 -2.74 -42.14
C GLN A 112 -2.18 -2.68 -43.04
N PRO A 113 -1.95 -1.59 -43.78
CA PRO A 113 -0.72 -1.40 -44.57
C PRO A 113 0.48 -1.14 -43.65
N SER A 114 1.59 -1.85 -43.88
CA SER A 114 2.86 -1.60 -43.17
C SER A 114 3.60 -0.41 -43.80
N THR A 115 3.52 0.77 -43.19
CA THR A 115 4.30 1.95 -43.59
C THR A 115 5.22 2.41 -42.45
N ARG A 116 6.54 2.29 -42.63
CA ARG A 116 7.54 2.80 -41.67
C ARG A 116 7.58 4.33 -41.61
N PHE A 117 7.42 4.95 -42.77
CA PHE A 117 7.12 6.38 -42.88
C PHE A 117 5.67 6.61 -42.44
N SER A 118 5.47 7.59 -41.57
CA SER A 118 4.15 7.97 -41.06
C SER A 118 3.92 9.46 -41.26
N ASP A 119 2.71 9.92 -40.96
CA ASP A 119 2.31 11.33 -41.00
C ASP A 119 2.87 12.16 -39.83
N HIS A 120 3.46 11.50 -38.83
CA HIS A 120 3.99 12.09 -37.61
C HIS A 120 5.46 11.71 -37.36
N VAL A 121 6.17 12.55 -36.60
CA VAL A 121 7.48 12.19 -36.03
C VAL A 121 7.26 11.17 -34.93
N HIS A 122 7.86 9.99 -35.05
CA HIS A 122 7.72 8.92 -34.04
C HIS A 122 8.16 9.40 -32.66
N HIS A 123 7.30 9.23 -31.66
CA HIS A 123 7.59 9.47 -30.25
C HIS A 123 7.75 8.12 -29.55
N LEU A 124 9.00 7.75 -29.27
CA LEU A 124 9.45 6.42 -28.89
C LEU A 124 9.57 6.30 -27.36
N VAL A 125 8.84 5.36 -26.76
CA VAL A 125 8.83 5.10 -25.32
C VAL A 125 9.63 3.84 -25.01
N TYR A 126 10.58 3.93 -24.07
CA TYR A 126 11.39 2.78 -23.64
C TYR A 126 10.52 1.71 -22.96
N LYS A 127 10.65 0.46 -23.41
CA LYS A 127 9.90 -0.69 -22.90
C LYS A 127 10.75 -1.67 -22.11
N SER A 128 11.92 -2.04 -22.60
CA SER A 128 12.79 -3.05 -21.95
C SER A 128 14.22 -3.01 -22.48
N GLY A 129 15.14 -3.62 -21.73
CA GLY A 129 16.54 -3.69 -22.14
C GLY A 129 17.40 -4.57 -21.23
N LYS A 130 18.66 -4.73 -21.63
CA LYS A 130 19.75 -5.26 -20.81
C LYS A 130 20.88 -4.24 -20.87
N HIS A 131 21.26 -3.68 -19.74
CA HIS A 131 22.28 -2.64 -19.64
C HIS A 131 22.87 -2.66 -18.23
N ARG A 132 24.05 -2.06 -18.04
CA ARG A 132 24.61 -1.80 -16.72
C ARG A 132 23.59 -1.06 -15.85
N GLY A 133 23.46 -1.48 -14.59
CA GLY A 133 22.46 -0.98 -13.64
C GLY A 133 21.01 -1.41 -13.91
N GLY A 134 20.73 -2.15 -14.98
CA GLY A 134 19.40 -2.68 -15.29
C GLY A 134 18.99 -3.86 -14.39
N ALA A 135 17.70 -4.21 -14.44
CA ALA A 135 17.15 -5.35 -13.69
C ALA A 135 17.51 -6.74 -14.28
N ALA A 136 18.12 -6.77 -15.48
CA ALA A 136 18.63 -7.96 -16.12
C ALA A 136 20.17 -8.01 -16.00
N PRO A 137 20.79 -9.20 -15.90
CA PRO A 137 22.25 -9.31 -15.80
C PRO A 137 22.96 -8.76 -17.06
N GLU A 138 24.16 -8.22 -16.87
CA GLU A 138 25.02 -7.73 -17.96
C GLU A 138 25.29 -8.88 -18.97
N GLU A 139 25.14 -8.59 -20.27
CA GLU A 139 25.37 -9.58 -21.34
C GLU A 139 26.79 -9.41 -21.90
N VAL A 140 27.49 -10.52 -22.11
CA VAL A 140 28.86 -10.54 -22.64
C VAL A 140 28.91 -11.41 -23.89
N SER A 141 29.53 -10.89 -24.97
CA SER A 141 29.66 -11.63 -26.22
C SER A 141 30.63 -12.82 -26.08
N PRO A 142 30.52 -13.87 -26.92
CA PRO A 142 31.51 -14.97 -26.96
C PRO A 142 32.95 -14.53 -27.29
N LYS A 143 33.18 -13.25 -27.61
CA LYS A 143 34.50 -12.64 -27.84
C LYS A 143 34.92 -11.68 -26.71
N GLY A 144 34.14 -11.59 -25.62
CA GLY A 144 34.46 -10.81 -24.42
C GLY A 144 34.03 -9.35 -24.46
N GLN A 145 33.17 -8.95 -25.39
CA GLN A 145 32.62 -7.58 -25.42
C GLN A 145 31.44 -7.46 -24.46
N MET A 146 31.36 -6.34 -23.73
CA MET A 146 30.13 -5.98 -23.02
C MET A 146 29.05 -5.60 -24.04
N LEU A 147 27.83 -6.09 -23.84
CA LEU A 147 26.69 -5.87 -24.73
C LEU A 147 25.55 -5.19 -23.95
N GLU A 148 25.04 -4.10 -24.51
CA GLU A 148 23.83 -3.45 -24.02
C GLU A 148 22.77 -3.36 -25.11
N MET A 149 21.51 -3.49 -24.73
CA MET A 149 20.37 -3.55 -25.65
C MET A 149 19.16 -2.81 -25.07
N PHE A 150 18.49 -1.99 -25.89
CA PHE A 150 17.37 -1.14 -25.50
C PHE A 150 16.23 -1.26 -26.52
N HIS A 151 14.99 -1.38 -26.06
CA HIS A 151 13.81 -1.55 -26.92
C HIS A 151 12.80 -0.43 -26.67
N TYR A 152 12.29 0.14 -27.76
CA TYR A 152 11.31 1.22 -27.76
C TYR A 152 10.14 0.88 -28.68
N GLU A 153 8.97 1.42 -28.36
CA GLU A 153 7.78 1.37 -29.22
C GLU A 153 7.23 2.79 -29.38
N CYS A 154 6.66 3.10 -30.55
CA CYS A 154 6.00 4.39 -30.77
C CYS A 154 4.75 4.54 -29.89
N SER A 155 4.52 5.73 -29.32
CA SER A 155 3.37 6.01 -28.45
C SER A 155 2.07 6.29 -29.20
N TYR A 156 2.10 6.36 -30.54
CA TYR A 156 0.91 6.53 -31.36
C TYR A 156 0.21 5.18 -31.51
N LEU A 157 -1.04 5.05 -31.03
CA LEU A 157 -1.80 3.80 -31.05
C LEU A 157 -2.04 3.22 -32.47
N SER A 158 -1.92 4.06 -33.50
CA SER A 158 -1.98 3.69 -34.92
C SER A 158 -0.64 3.23 -35.51
N CYS A 159 0.46 3.33 -34.77
CA CYS A 159 1.81 3.12 -35.26
C CYS A 159 2.47 1.90 -34.61
N SER A 160 2.79 0.88 -35.41
CA SER A 160 3.44 -0.35 -34.95
C SER A 160 4.97 -0.33 -35.06
N VAL A 161 5.59 0.86 -35.12
CA VAL A 161 7.06 0.98 -35.18
C VAL A 161 7.68 0.65 -33.83
N ALA A 162 8.60 -0.31 -33.86
CA ALA A 162 9.43 -0.72 -32.74
C ALA A 162 10.92 -0.63 -33.12
N VAL A 163 11.74 -0.17 -32.18
CA VAL A 163 13.17 0.12 -32.36
C VAL A 163 13.97 -0.69 -31.35
N SER A 164 14.98 -1.42 -31.82
CA SER A 164 15.98 -2.08 -30.99
C SER A 164 17.34 -1.41 -31.21
N LEU A 165 17.92 -0.89 -30.13
CA LEU A 165 19.30 -0.40 -30.10
C LEU A 165 20.18 -1.46 -29.46
N ARG A 166 21.39 -1.63 -29.98
CA ARG A 166 22.44 -2.48 -29.40
C ARG A 166 23.77 -1.76 -29.44
N PHE A 167 24.39 -1.60 -28.28
CA PHE A 167 25.77 -1.14 -28.13
C PHE A 167 26.66 -2.35 -27.78
N ALA A 168 27.87 -2.37 -28.33
CA ALA A 168 28.90 -3.34 -27.97
C ALA A 168 30.23 -2.64 -27.73
N SER A 169 30.94 -3.02 -26.67
CA SER A 169 32.29 -2.53 -26.39
C SER A 169 33.28 -2.98 -27.48
N PRO A 170 34.48 -2.36 -27.56
CA PRO A 170 35.48 -2.76 -28.54
C PRO A 170 35.88 -4.24 -28.42
N VAL A 171 36.06 -4.89 -29.56
CA VAL A 171 36.58 -6.25 -29.75
C VAL A 171 38.06 -6.34 -29.36
N LEU A 172 38.83 -5.29 -29.66
CA LEU A 172 40.22 -5.15 -29.22
C LEU A 172 40.27 -4.42 -27.87
N ASN A 173 40.38 -5.17 -26.77
CA ASN A 173 40.63 -4.56 -25.46
C ASN A 173 41.98 -3.84 -25.41
N ASP A 174 42.18 -2.99 -24.41
CA ASP A 174 43.32 -2.06 -24.40
C ASP A 174 44.68 -2.75 -24.34
N ASP A 175 44.79 -3.94 -23.74
CA ASP A 175 46.00 -4.77 -23.81
C ASP A 175 46.39 -5.15 -25.25
N ARG A 176 45.41 -5.54 -26.07
CA ARG A 176 45.61 -5.87 -27.49
C ARG A 176 45.94 -4.63 -28.31
N VAL A 177 45.30 -3.49 -28.02
CA VAL A 177 45.64 -2.21 -28.65
C VAL A 177 47.07 -1.80 -28.30
N ARG A 178 47.45 -1.91 -27.01
CA ARG A 178 48.80 -1.64 -26.53
C ARG A 178 49.84 -2.54 -27.20
N LEU A 179 49.58 -3.84 -27.29
CA LEU A 179 50.44 -4.83 -27.98
C LEU A 179 50.66 -4.50 -29.47
N LEU A 180 49.74 -3.76 -30.11
CA LEU A 180 49.82 -3.32 -31.50
C LEU A 180 50.39 -1.90 -31.68
N THR A 181 50.39 -1.04 -30.65
CA THR A 181 50.62 0.41 -30.81
C THR A 181 51.56 1.08 -29.82
N ASP A 182 51.91 0.45 -28.69
CA ASP A 182 52.88 0.98 -27.72
C ASP A 182 54.29 0.97 -28.34
N PRO A 183 54.91 2.13 -28.61
CA PRO A 183 56.18 2.18 -29.33
C PRO A 183 57.32 1.44 -28.64
N GLU A 184 57.30 1.33 -27.30
CA GLU A 184 58.35 0.64 -26.55
C GLU A 184 58.18 -0.89 -26.62
N VAL A 185 56.94 -1.38 -26.52
CA VAL A 185 56.62 -2.80 -26.74
C VAL A 185 56.97 -3.21 -28.18
N LEU A 186 56.68 -2.35 -29.16
CA LEU A 186 57.06 -2.59 -30.56
C LEU A 186 58.59 -2.59 -30.75
N ARG A 187 59.30 -1.63 -30.12
CA ARG A 187 60.76 -1.53 -30.18
C ARG A 187 61.44 -2.75 -29.57
N GLN A 188 60.99 -3.20 -28.39
CA GLN A 188 61.50 -4.42 -27.77
C GLN A 188 61.26 -5.65 -28.66
N ARG A 189 60.02 -5.87 -29.11
CA ARG A 189 59.65 -7.00 -29.96
C ARG A 189 60.43 -7.04 -31.29
N ALA A 190 60.72 -5.87 -31.86
CA ALA A 190 61.57 -5.75 -33.03
C ALA A 190 63.04 -6.09 -32.73
N ASN A 191 63.61 -5.57 -31.63
CA ASN A 191 64.99 -5.87 -31.21
C ASN A 191 65.21 -7.37 -30.95
N GLU A 192 64.25 -8.05 -30.33
CA GLU A 192 64.27 -9.50 -30.12
C GLU A 192 64.28 -10.26 -31.47
N ALA A 193 63.50 -9.81 -32.46
CA ALA A 193 63.52 -10.37 -33.81
C ALA A 193 64.84 -10.12 -34.54
N PHE A 194 65.41 -8.90 -34.45
CA PHE A 194 66.72 -8.57 -35.01
C PHE A 194 67.85 -9.41 -34.40
N ALA A 195 67.81 -9.65 -33.09
CA ALA A 195 68.79 -10.48 -32.38
C ALA A 195 68.68 -11.97 -32.74
N ALA A 196 67.46 -12.49 -32.95
CA ALA A 196 67.23 -13.88 -33.34
C ALA A 196 67.59 -14.18 -34.81
N HIS A 197 67.46 -13.19 -35.71
CA HIS A 197 67.63 -13.39 -37.15
C HIS A 197 68.35 -12.22 -37.86
N PRO A 198 69.59 -11.88 -37.47
CA PRO A 198 70.30 -10.69 -37.97
C PRO A 198 70.45 -10.68 -39.50
N ASP A 199 71.06 -11.71 -40.09
CA ASP A 199 71.30 -11.83 -41.54
C ASP A 199 70.01 -11.75 -42.38
N ARG A 200 68.88 -12.15 -41.79
CA ARG A 200 67.57 -12.15 -42.44
C ARG A 200 66.88 -10.79 -42.34
N LEU A 201 67.16 -10.00 -41.31
CA LEU A 201 66.53 -8.70 -41.05
C LEU A 201 67.46 -7.50 -41.29
N GLU A 202 68.69 -7.72 -41.75
CA GLU A 202 69.60 -6.67 -42.22
C GLU A 202 68.89 -5.69 -43.18
N GLY A 203 69.10 -4.40 -42.95
CA GLY A 203 68.48 -3.30 -43.70
C GLY A 203 66.99 -3.07 -43.44
N VAL A 204 66.31 -3.86 -42.60
CA VAL A 204 64.89 -3.66 -42.26
C VAL A 204 64.76 -2.70 -41.08
N ALA A 205 64.05 -1.59 -41.28
CA ALA A 205 63.76 -0.65 -40.21
C ALA A 205 62.78 -1.24 -39.16
N PRO A 206 62.86 -0.85 -37.87
CA PRO A 206 61.84 -1.17 -36.88
C PRO A 206 60.46 -0.68 -37.31
N PRO A 207 59.37 -1.45 -37.09
CA PRO A 207 58.04 -1.06 -37.51
C PRO A 207 57.46 0.00 -36.57
N THR A 208 56.82 1.02 -37.14
CA THR A 208 56.03 2.01 -36.39
C THR A 208 54.63 1.46 -36.10
N PRO A 209 53.86 2.04 -35.14
CA PRO A 209 52.49 1.61 -34.83
C PRO A 209 51.59 1.48 -36.06
N ILE A 210 51.61 2.46 -36.96
CA ILE A 210 50.81 2.40 -38.19
C ILE A 210 51.21 1.21 -39.09
N ASN A 211 52.49 0.81 -39.14
CA ASN A 211 52.92 -0.34 -39.94
C ASN A 211 52.36 -1.66 -39.37
N VAL A 212 52.32 -1.81 -38.05
CA VAL A 212 51.78 -3.02 -37.39
C VAL A 212 50.28 -3.13 -37.64
N LEU A 213 49.54 -2.03 -37.43
CA LEU A 213 48.10 -1.96 -37.69
C LEU A 213 47.76 -2.22 -39.16
N LEU A 214 48.49 -1.62 -40.10
CA LEU A 214 48.30 -1.81 -41.54
C LEU A 214 48.53 -3.27 -41.97
N ASN A 215 49.63 -3.91 -41.52
CA ASN A 215 49.89 -5.30 -41.87
C ASN A 215 48.80 -6.23 -41.30
N LEU A 216 48.38 -6.03 -40.04
CA LEU A 216 47.30 -6.83 -39.44
C LEU A 216 45.98 -6.64 -40.20
N ARG A 217 45.60 -5.39 -40.49
CA ARG A 217 44.40 -5.06 -41.27
C ARG A 217 44.44 -5.75 -42.63
N THR A 218 45.56 -5.69 -43.36
CA THR A 218 45.70 -6.37 -44.66
C THR A 218 45.50 -7.89 -44.54
N TYR A 219 46.07 -8.55 -43.53
CA TYR A 219 45.85 -9.99 -43.37
C TYR A 219 44.38 -10.35 -43.10
N ILE A 220 43.67 -9.55 -42.31
CA ILE A 220 42.25 -9.78 -41.99
C ILE A 220 41.34 -9.38 -43.17
N SER A 221 41.60 -8.28 -43.86
CA SER A 221 40.88 -7.86 -45.06
C SER A 221 41.01 -8.88 -46.18
N ASN A 222 42.21 -9.44 -46.41
CA ASN A 222 42.41 -10.53 -47.36
C ASN A 222 41.60 -11.76 -46.93
N ALA A 223 41.65 -12.14 -45.64
CA ALA A 223 40.89 -13.27 -45.11
C ALA A 223 39.36 -13.13 -45.24
N LEU A 224 38.82 -11.90 -45.14
CA LEU A 224 37.39 -11.63 -45.23
C LEU A 224 36.88 -11.45 -46.68
N LEU A 225 37.64 -10.77 -47.53
CA LEU A 225 37.17 -10.28 -48.83
C LEU A 225 37.67 -11.10 -50.03
N ASP A 226 38.86 -11.72 -49.95
CA ASP A 226 39.46 -12.44 -51.08
C ASP A 226 40.10 -13.76 -50.61
N SER A 227 39.35 -14.85 -50.76
CA SER A 227 39.78 -16.21 -50.42
C SER A 227 40.94 -16.74 -51.27
N GLN A 228 41.29 -16.09 -52.39
CA GLN A 228 42.49 -16.42 -53.17
C GLN A 228 43.74 -15.66 -52.68
N GLN A 229 43.56 -14.49 -52.04
CA GLN A 229 44.62 -13.74 -51.36
C GLN A 229 44.81 -14.12 -49.89
N SER A 230 43.87 -14.84 -49.28
CA SER A 230 43.99 -15.46 -47.94
C SER A 230 44.96 -16.66 -47.96
N LYS A 231 46.26 -16.37 -47.98
CA LYS A 231 47.36 -17.34 -48.06
C LYS A 231 48.07 -17.51 -46.72
N SER A 232 48.58 -18.72 -46.47
CA SER A 232 49.40 -19.07 -45.30
C SER A 232 50.58 -18.11 -45.14
N ILE A 233 50.68 -17.45 -43.99
CA ILE A 233 51.72 -16.47 -43.68
C ILE A 233 52.92 -17.21 -43.08
N SER A 234 54.06 -17.20 -43.78
CA SER A 234 55.29 -17.78 -43.21
C SER A 234 55.71 -16.98 -41.97
N ALA A 235 55.91 -17.69 -40.86
CA ALA A 235 56.30 -17.12 -39.57
C ALA A 235 57.70 -16.46 -39.61
N VAL A 236 58.50 -16.78 -40.64
CA VAL A 236 59.80 -16.15 -40.95
C VAL A 236 59.73 -15.10 -42.08
N ASN A 237 58.54 -14.58 -42.42
CA ASN A 237 58.41 -13.43 -43.32
C ASN A 237 58.94 -12.15 -42.64
N LYS A 238 59.77 -11.36 -43.33
CA LYS A 238 60.42 -10.17 -42.74
C LYS A 238 59.42 -9.18 -42.10
N ARG A 239 58.28 -8.90 -42.76
CA ARG A 239 57.27 -7.96 -42.25
C ARG A 239 56.45 -8.54 -41.08
N PHE A 240 56.08 -9.82 -41.18
CA PHE A 240 55.36 -10.51 -40.11
C PHE A 240 56.22 -10.58 -38.84
N MET A 241 57.48 -11.02 -38.98
CA MET A 241 58.39 -11.20 -37.86
C MET A 241 58.72 -9.88 -37.14
N THR A 242 58.95 -8.77 -37.87
CA THR A 242 59.17 -7.48 -37.19
C THR A 242 57.90 -6.95 -36.53
N CYS A 243 56.73 -7.09 -37.17
CA CYS A 243 55.47 -6.58 -36.61
C CYS A 243 54.93 -7.40 -35.42
N PHE A 244 55.08 -8.73 -35.43
CA PHE A 244 54.46 -9.66 -34.47
C PHE A 244 55.47 -10.49 -33.66
N GLY A 245 56.77 -10.26 -33.83
CA GLY A 245 57.86 -10.91 -33.10
C GLY A 245 58.32 -12.24 -33.71
N VAL A 246 59.31 -12.87 -33.08
CA VAL A 246 59.88 -14.16 -33.53
C VAL A 246 58.78 -15.21 -33.65
N GLU A 247 58.61 -15.76 -34.85
CA GLU A 247 57.53 -16.68 -35.24
C GLU A 247 56.10 -16.19 -34.97
N GLY A 248 55.89 -14.92 -34.61
CA GLY A 248 54.61 -14.40 -34.11
C GLY A 248 54.30 -14.75 -32.64
N LYS A 249 55.21 -15.43 -31.92
CA LYS A 249 54.98 -15.92 -30.55
C LYS A 249 54.54 -14.83 -29.55
N PRO A 250 55.15 -13.62 -29.51
CA PRO A 250 54.71 -12.54 -28.62
C PRO A 250 53.30 -12.00 -28.89
N CYS A 251 52.71 -12.33 -30.05
CA CYS A 251 51.35 -11.95 -30.41
C CYS A 251 50.41 -13.17 -30.56
N LYS A 252 50.81 -14.35 -30.08
CA LYS A 252 50.08 -15.63 -30.23
C LYS A 252 48.60 -15.48 -29.85
N ASP A 253 48.32 -15.03 -28.63
CA ASP A 253 46.96 -15.01 -28.07
C ASP A 253 46.05 -14.03 -28.82
N LEU A 254 46.61 -12.96 -29.37
CA LEU A 254 45.91 -12.03 -30.27
C LEU A 254 45.61 -12.69 -31.62
N LEU A 255 46.59 -13.36 -32.23
CA LEU A 255 46.41 -14.06 -33.50
C LEU A 255 45.37 -15.18 -33.40
N GLU A 256 45.43 -16.00 -32.34
CA GLU A 256 44.46 -17.07 -32.09
C GLU A 256 43.06 -16.52 -31.74
N PHE A 257 42.96 -15.44 -30.96
CA PHE A 257 41.70 -14.72 -30.74
C PHE A 257 41.05 -14.21 -32.04
N LEU A 258 41.87 -13.73 -32.97
CA LEU A 258 41.46 -13.29 -34.31
C LEU A 258 41.18 -14.46 -35.28
N GLY A 259 41.37 -15.71 -34.86
CA GLY A 259 41.06 -16.90 -35.66
C GLY A 259 42.18 -17.36 -36.60
N PHE A 260 43.40 -16.84 -36.46
CA PHE A 260 44.57 -17.43 -37.10
C PHE A 260 44.95 -18.75 -36.39
N SER A 261 45.60 -19.68 -37.09
CA SER A 261 46.07 -20.92 -36.46
C SER A 261 47.40 -21.43 -37.02
N SER A 262 48.29 -21.90 -36.13
CA SER A 262 49.64 -22.38 -36.43
C SER A 262 49.70 -23.89 -36.66
N LYS A 263 48.77 -24.42 -37.47
CA LYS A 263 48.61 -25.88 -37.70
C LYS A 263 49.77 -26.53 -38.48
N ASN A 264 50.55 -25.72 -39.20
CA ASN A 264 51.71 -26.14 -39.97
C ASN A 264 52.94 -25.46 -39.36
N GLU A 265 53.98 -26.22 -39.01
CA GLU A 265 55.19 -25.65 -38.39
C GLU A 265 55.81 -24.55 -39.28
N GLY A 266 56.09 -23.39 -38.68
CA GLY A 266 56.63 -22.23 -39.40
C GLY A 266 55.62 -21.43 -40.23
N PHE A 267 54.31 -21.72 -40.15
CA PHE A 267 53.27 -20.98 -40.87
C PHE A 267 52.03 -20.66 -40.02
N TRP A 268 51.44 -19.49 -40.25
CA TRP A 268 50.15 -19.07 -39.70
C TRP A 268 49.08 -19.09 -40.79
N GLU A 269 48.06 -19.92 -40.61
CA GLU A 269 46.85 -19.91 -41.44
C GLU A 269 45.92 -18.77 -41.01
N PRO A 270 45.52 -17.85 -41.90
CA PRO A 270 44.49 -16.85 -41.60
C PRO A 270 43.11 -17.49 -41.33
N PRO A 271 42.18 -16.78 -40.67
CA PRO A 271 40.80 -17.23 -40.53
C PRO A 271 40.14 -17.42 -41.91
N ARG A 272 39.17 -18.35 -41.99
CA ARG A 272 38.48 -18.70 -43.24
C ARG A 272 36.96 -18.62 -43.06
N PRO A 273 36.35 -17.41 -43.20
CA PRO A 273 34.90 -17.24 -43.13
C PRO A 273 34.18 -17.88 -44.33
N ASN A 274 32.87 -18.11 -44.19
CA ASN A 274 32.04 -18.71 -45.24
C ASN A 274 31.99 -17.80 -46.49
N PRO A 275 32.52 -18.20 -47.66
CA PRO A 275 32.55 -17.34 -48.83
C PRO A 275 31.15 -17.03 -49.37
N TRP A 276 30.18 -17.93 -49.18
CA TRP A 276 28.81 -17.80 -49.68
C TRP A 276 27.86 -17.05 -48.73
N ALA A 277 28.34 -16.54 -47.58
CA ALA A 277 27.48 -15.80 -46.65
C ALA A 277 27.00 -14.47 -47.26
N GLU A 278 25.66 -14.32 -47.29
CA GLU A 278 24.89 -13.19 -47.84
C GLU A 278 25.24 -11.83 -47.23
N PHE A 279 24.88 -10.75 -47.94
CA PHE A 279 24.85 -9.38 -47.42
C PHE A 279 23.41 -8.96 -47.05
N PRO A 280 23.20 -8.21 -45.94
CA PRO A 280 24.18 -7.90 -44.90
C PRO A 280 24.63 -9.16 -44.16
N TYR A 281 25.86 -9.14 -43.63
CA TYR A 281 26.46 -10.31 -42.99
C TYR A 281 25.61 -10.85 -41.83
N ARG A 282 25.21 -12.12 -41.97
CA ARG A 282 24.58 -12.94 -40.92
C ARG A 282 25.56 -13.93 -40.27
N ASP A 283 26.70 -14.17 -40.93
CA ASP A 283 27.76 -15.06 -40.46
C ASP A 283 28.57 -14.39 -39.33
N GLN A 284 28.62 -15.04 -38.17
CA GLN A 284 29.24 -14.50 -36.96
C GLN A 284 30.76 -14.28 -37.09
N LEU A 285 31.45 -15.08 -37.92
CA LEU A 285 32.88 -14.89 -38.16
C LEU A 285 33.11 -13.71 -39.12
N LYS A 286 32.28 -13.53 -40.16
CA LYS A 286 32.33 -12.33 -41.01
C LYS A 286 32.07 -11.06 -40.20
N ILE A 287 31.03 -11.03 -39.35
CA ILE A 287 30.71 -9.88 -38.49
C ILE A 287 31.91 -9.53 -37.60
N PHE A 288 32.47 -10.53 -36.89
CA PHE A 288 33.64 -10.34 -36.02
C PHE A 288 34.88 -9.82 -36.75
N LEU A 289 35.21 -10.37 -37.93
CA LEU A 289 36.38 -9.93 -38.70
C LEU A 289 36.17 -8.54 -39.32
N ASP A 290 34.95 -8.22 -39.75
CA ASP A 290 34.56 -6.90 -40.25
C ASP A 290 34.64 -5.84 -39.13
N ASP A 291 34.15 -6.14 -37.93
CA ASP A 291 34.28 -5.28 -36.76
C ASP A 291 35.75 -4.99 -36.42
N VAL A 292 36.62 -6.01 -36.43
CA VAL A 292 38.06 -5.81 -36.23
C VAL A 292 38.71 -4.97 -37.33
N ILE A 293 38.31 -5.13 -38.61
CA ILE A 293 38.82 -4.28 -39.70
C ILE A 293 38.43 -2.81 -39.46
N HIS A 294 37.21 -2.54 -39.02
CA HIS A 294 36.76 -1.19 -38.71
C HIS A 294 37.52 -0.60 -37.52
N GLU A 295 37.73 -1.36 -36.43
CA GLU A 295 38.54 -0.92 -35.30
C GLU A 295 40.00 -0.66 -35.65
N LEU A 296 40.64 -1.55 -36.40
CA LEU A 296 42.01 -1.33 -36.88
C LEU A 296 42.08 -0.08 -37.76
N THR A 297 41.03 0.22 -38.53
CA THR A 297 40.96 1.44 -39.34
C THR A 297 40.77 2.68 -38.47
N ALA A 298 39.97 2.62 -37.40
CA ALA A 298 39.87 3.70 -36.42
C ALA A 298 41.22 3.96 -35.71
N LEU A 299 41.91 2.91 -35.26
CA LEU A 299 43.25 3.01 -34.65
C LEU A 299 44.30 3.58 -35.63
N ILE A 300 44.19 3.26 -36.92
CA ILE A 300 45.03 3.87 -37.97
C ILE A 300 44.70 5.35 -38.13
N GLU A 301 43.42 5.75 -38.14
CA GLU A 301 43.02 7.15 -38.26
C GLU A 301 43.37 7.99 -37.03
N GLN A 302 43.46 7.39 -35.84
CA GLN A 302 43.94 8.03 -34.62
C GLN A 302 45.47 8.25 -34.63
N ARG A 303 46.23 7.71 -35.58
CA ARG A 303 47.69 7.93 -35.66
C ARG A 303 48.04 9.37 -36.07
N PRO A 304 49.16 9.93 -35.54
CA PRO A 304 49.69 11.23 -35.95
C PRO A 304 49.81 11.38 -37.47
N VAL A 305 49.56 12.60 -37.97
CA VAL A 305 49.61 12.91 -39.41
C VAL A 305 50.96 12.56 -40.06
N VAL A 306 52.04 12.59 -39.28
CA VAL A 306 53.39 12.18 -39.72
C VAL A 306 53.46 10.68 -40.04
N GLU A 307 52.84 9.82 -39.22
CA GLU A 307 52.75 8.37 -39.48
C GLU A 307 51.83 8.06 -40.67
N LYS A 308 50.73 8.80 -40.82
CA LYS A 308 49.77 8.60 -41.93
C LYS A 308 50.30 9.10 -43.29
N LYS A 309 51.42 9.83 -43.33
CA LYS A 309 51.98 10.42 -44.55
C LYS A 309 52.61 9.35 -45.46
N GLY A 310 51.92 9.03 -46.55
CA GLY A 310 52.27 7.93 -47.48
C GLY A 310 51.46 6.64 -47.26
N HIS A 311 50.48 6.67 -46.34
CA HIS A 311 49.61 5.55 -46.00
C HIS A 311 48.13 5.98 -46.07
N GLN A 312 47.72 6.55 -47.21
CA GLN A 312 46.31 6.82 -47.48
C GLN A 312 45.56 5.51 -47.69
N LEU A 313 44.55 5.25 -46.86
CA LEU A 313 43.57 4.19 -47.07
C LEU A 313 42.32 4.76 -47.73
N GLU A 314 41.75 4.04 -48.69
CA GLU A 314 40.38 4.25 -49.12
C GLU A 314 39.45 3.75 -48.01
N PHE A 315 39.10 4.66 -47.10
CA PHE A 315 38.14 4.41 -46.03
C PHE A 315 36.93 5.34 -46.17
N ILE A 316 35.75 4.73 -46.33
CA ILE A 316 34.49 5.44 -46.51
C ILE A 316 34.04 5.98 -45.14
N ARG A 317 34.43 7.21 -44.83
CA ARG A 317 34.02 7.95 -43.61
C ARG A 317 32.56 8.46 -43.73
N GLN A 318 31.61 7.58 -44.09
CA GLN A 318 30.18 7.93 -44.17
C GLN A 318 29.60 8.02 -42.75
N PRO A 319 29.18 9.20 -42.27
CA PRO A 319 28.56 9.35 -40.96
C PRO A 319 27.12 8.86 -41.00
N VAL A 320 26.70 8.06 -40.02
CA VAL A 320 25.37 7.40 -40.04
C VAL A 320 24.23 8.27 -39.50
N PHE A 321 24.45 9.53 -39.14
CA PHE A 321 23.42 10.38 -38.52
C PHE A 321 22.15 10.48 -39.39
N ASN A 322 22.32 10.74 -40.69
CA ASN A 322 21.19 10.77 -41.64
C ASN A 322 20.64 9.36 -41.93
N ASP A 323 21.48 8.32 -41.95
CA ASP A 323 21.05 6.93 -42.15
C ASP A 323 20.14 6.47 -40.98
N LEU A 324 20.44 6.90 -39.75
CA LEU A 324 19.65 6.64 -38.55
C LEU A 324 18.34 7.42 -38.54
N LEU A 325 18.37 8.72 -38.86
CA LEU A 325 17.16 9.53 -39.02
C LEU A 325 16.24 8.95 -40.11
N TYR A 326 16.79 8.53 -41.25
CA TYR A 326 16.03 7.87 -42.31
C TYR A 326 15.46 6.51 -41.87
N ALA A 327 16.26 5.69 -41.18
CA ALA A 327 15.81 4.40 -40.66
C ALA A 327 14.64 4.53 -39.66
N LEU A 328 14.62 5.61 -38.89
CA LEU A 328 13.56 5.98 -37.95
C LEU A 328 12.42 6.78 -38.59
N GLY A 329 12.38 6.93 -39.92
CA GLY A 329 11.32 7.66 -40.62
C GLY A 329 11.28 9.17 -40.33
N SER A 330 12.40 9.74 -39.88
CA SER A 330 12.52 11.11 -39.38
C SER A 330 13.73 11.84 -39.97
N LEU A 331 14.02 11.68 -41.27
CA LEU A 331 15.03 12.47 -41.97
C LEU A 331 14.53 13.90 -42.19
N ASP A 332 13.35 14.01 -42.82
CA ASP A 332 12.72 15.27 -43.23
C ASP A 332 11.71 15.77 -42.18
N TYR A 333 12.04 15.68 -40.90
CA TYR A 333 11.18 16.19 -39.83
C TYR A 333 11.04 17.71 -39.91
N PRO A 334 9.90 18.30 -39.49
CA PRO A 334 9.71 19.74 -39.52
C PRO A 334 10.75 20.46 -38.65
N LYS A 335 11.56 21.32 -39.27
CA LYS A 335 12.57 22.16 -38.63
C LYS A 335 12.12 23.62 -38.56
N ALA A 336 12.57 24.34 -37.53
CA ALA A 336 12.33 25.76 -37.39
C ALA A 336 13.25 26.57 -38.32
N SER A 337 12.67 27.48 -39.10
CA SER A 337 13.39 28.36 -40.04
C SER A 337 14.37 29.30 -39.35
N ARG A 338 14.10 29.67 -38.10
CA ARG A 338 14.90 30.57 -37.26
C ARG A 338 15.78 29.84 -36.23
N SER A 339 16.04 28.55 -36.42
CA SER A 339 16.80 27.70 -35.49
C SER A 339 18.19 28.25 -35.10
N SER A 340 18.84 29.01 -35.99
CA SER A 340 20.12 29.69 -35.71
C SER A 340 20.02 30.97 -34.87
N GLU A 341 18.81 31.48 -34.59
CA GLU A 341 18.58 32.70 -33.80
C GLU A 341 18.18 32.41 -32.34
N PHE A 342 17.88 31.16 -32.00
CA PHE A 342 17.35 30.78 -30.69
C PHE A 342 18.41 30.83 -29.59
N GLN A 343 17.99 31.22 -28.38
CA GLN A 343 18.87 31.18 -27.21
C GLN A 343 18.95 29.74 -26.67
N MET A 344 20.16 29.27 -26.40
CA MET A 344 20.36 27.94 -25.80
C MET A 344 20.10 28.00 -24.29
N ALA A 345 19.35 27.03 -23.78
CA ALA A 345 19.08 26.90 -22.36
C ALA A 345 20.33 26.44 -21.59
N PRO A 346 20.58 26.96 -20.38
CA PRO A 346 21.54 26.37 -19.44
C PRO A 346 20.93 25.20 -18.64
N GLN A 347 19.63 24.93 -18.79
CA GLN A 347 18.91 23.77 -18.24
C GLN A 347 18.41 22.85 -19.38
N PRO A 348 18.19 21.54 -19.12
CA PRO A 348 17.95 20.53 -20.15
C PRO A 348 16.48 20.50 -20.66
N TYR A 349 15.89 21.65 -21.03
CA TYR A 349 14.45 21.73 -21.35
C TYR A 349 14.05 20.95 -22.61
N TYR A 350 14.95 20.83 -23.59
CA TYR A 350 14.68 20.06 -24.82
C TYR A 350 14.81 18.55 -24.56
N GLU A 351 15.80 18.14 -23.77
CA GLU A 351 16.03 16.78 -23.28
C GLU A 351 14.83 16.28 -22.47
N ASP A 352 14.29 17.13 -21.58
CA ASP A 352 13.19 16.78 -20.67
C ASP A 352 11.87 16.58 -21.41
N LEU A 353 11.61 17.36 -22.46
CA LEU A 353 10.50 17.10 -23.40
C LEU A 353 10.82 15.99 -24.42
N GLY A 354 12.07 15.52 -24.49
CA GLY A 354 12.49 14.50 -25.45
C GLY A 354 12.49 15.00 -26.90
N VAL A 355 12.85 16.25 -27.14
CA VAL A 355 12.89 16.93 -28.46
C VAL A 355 14.29 17.44 -28.79
N VAL A 356 14.49 17.96 -30.01
CA VAL A 356 15.75 18.59 -30.44
C VAL A 356 15.54 20.06 -30.81
N GLU A 357 16.60 20.84 -30.69
CA GLU A 357 16.54 22.31 -30.60
C GLU A 357 16.20 22.99 -31.93
N ASP A 358 16.38 22.29 -33.05
CA ASP A 358 16.03 22.77 -34.39
C ASP A 358 14.64 22.32 -34.89
N MET A 359 13.87 21.53 -34.11
CA MET A 359 12.49 21.15 -34.48
C MET A 359 11.58 22.38 -34.59
N ALA A 360 10.61 22.34 -35.49
CA ALA A 360 9.54 23.34 -35.56
C ALA A 360 8.69 23.35 -34.28
N ALA A 361 8.25 24.53 -33.84
CA ALA A 361 7.43 24.70 -32.63
C ALA A 361 6.20 23.77 -32.57
N SER A 362 5.51 23.55 -33.70
CA SER A 362 4.36 22.63 -33.80
C SER A 362 4.71 21.19 -33.44
N SER A 363 5.90 20.70 -33.83
CA SER A 363 6.38 19.36 -33.49
C SER A 363 6.85 19.24 -32.04
N ILE A 364 7.27 20.34 -31.41
CA ILE A 364 7.58 20.38 -29.98
C ILE A 364 6.29 20.35 -29.14
N ILE A 365 5.24 21.06 -29.56
CA ILE A 365 3.93 21.03 -28.90
C ILE A 365 3.31 19.62 -29.00
N GLU A 366 3.39 18.98 -30.16
CA GLU A 366 2.92 17.61 -30.31
C GLU A 366 3.75 16.63 -29.45
N ALA A 367 5.06 16.80 -29.36
CA ALA A 367 5.89 16.00 -28.44
C ALA A 367 5.49 16.21 -26.97
N PHE A 368 5.25 17.45 -26.53
CA PHE A 368 4.69 17.76 -25.21
C PHE A 368 3.36 17.02 -24.96
N ASN A 369 2.43 17.06 -25.92
CA ASN A 369 1.15 16.34 -25.83
C ASN A 369 1.36 14.82 -25.69
N ARG A 370 2.35 14.25 -26.41
CA ARG A 370 2.70 12.82 -26.31
C ARG A 370 3.35 12.49 -24.97
N GLN A 371 4.24 13.32 -24.42
CA GLN A 371 4.81 13.15 -23.08
C GLN A 371 3.72 13.14 -22.01
N VAL A 372 2.84 14.15 -22.01
CA VAL A 372 1.69 14.22 -21.08
C VAL A 372 0.76 13.00 -21.22
N SER A 373 0.60 12.46 -22.44
CA SER A 373 -0.20 11.25 -22.67
C SER A 373 0.42 9.95 -22.16
N VAL A 374 1.75 9.84 -22.03
CA VAL A 374 2.43 8.59 -21.61
C VAL A 374 2.92 8.64 -20.17
N ASP A 375 3.32 9.82 -19.70
CA ASP A 375 3.80 10.11 -18.35
C ASP A 375 3.10 11.36 -17.78
N PRO A 376 1.78 11.31 -17.53
CA PRO A 376 1.02 12.46 -17.01
C PRO A 376 1.52 12.94 -15.64
N ALA A 377 2.27 12.11 -14.89
CA ALA A 377 2.79 12.45 -13.57
C ALA A 377 3.91 13.50 -13.59
N ARG A 378 4.56 13.73 -14.74
CA ARG A 378 5.57 14.80 -14.95
C ARG A 378 5.04 16.01 -15.75
N THR A 379 3.72 16.10 -15.98
CA THR A 379 3.09 17.24 -16.70
C THR A 379 3.57 18.62 -16.25
N PRO A 380 3.76 18.92 -14.94
CA PRO A 380 4.24 20.23 -14.52
C PRO A 380 5.68 20.54 -14.94
N VAL A 381 6.54 19.54 -15.01
CA VAL A 381 7.91 19.67 -15.54
C VAL A 381 7.84 19.91 -17.05
N TYR A 382 7.08 19.09 -17.78
CA TYR A 382 6.92 19.23 -19.23
C TYR A 382 6.35 20.60 -19.64
N LEU A 383 5.39 21.15 -18.87
CA LEU A 383 4.84 22.48 -19.14
C LEU A 383 5.84 23.59 -18.81
N LYS A 384 6.66 23.44 -17.75
CA LYS A 384 7.76 24.36 -17.43
C LYS A 384 8.79 24.38 -18.58
N CYS A 385 9.21 23.21 -19.06
CA CYS A 385 10.11 23.10 -20.22
C CYS A 385 9.53 23.77 -21.47
N LEU A 386 8.25 23.53 -21.79
CA LEU A 386 7.58 24.13 -22.95
C LEU A 386 7.54 25.67 -22.85
N LYS A 387 7.14 26.20 -21.69
CA LYS A 387 7.13 27.63 -21.35
C LYS A 387 8.51 28.26 -21.52
N SER A 388 9.56 27.63 -20.98
CA SER A 388 10.94 28.11 -21.11
C SER A 388 11.46 28.09 -22.56
N ILE A 389 11.14 27.06 -23.34
CA ILE A 389 11.51 26.99 -24.77
C ILE A 389 10.80 28.11 -25.57
N GLY A 390 9.53 28.39 -25.29
CA GLY A 390 8.81 29.51 -25.91
C GLY A 390 9.51 30.86 -25.69
N ILE A 391 9.94 31.12 -24.46
CA ILE A 391 10.70 32.33 -24.09
C ILE A 391 12.06 32.39 -24.82
N LEU A 392 12.80 31.29 -24.86
CA LEU A 392 14.13 31.21 -25.47
C LEU A 392 14.15 31.35 -27.01
N ARG A 393 13.05 30.98 -27.68
CA ARG A 393 12.88 31.11 -29.13
C ARG A 393 12.37 32.48 -29.56
N GLY A 394 11.36 32.99 -28.85
CA GLY A 394 10.70 34.26 -29.15
C GLY A 394 10.13 34.35 -30.57
N GLY A 395 9.61 35.53 -30.93
CA GLY A 395 8.97 35.76 -32.23
C GLY A 395 7.83 34.77 -32.50
N GLU A 396 7.66 34.35 -33.75
CA GLU A 396 6.56 33.49 -34.18
C GLU A 396 6.57 32.10 -33.49
N ASP A 397 7.71 31.41 -33.44
CA ASP A 397 7.88 30.16 -32.68
C ASP A 397 7.48 30.33 -31.20
N GLY A 398 7.97 31.40 -30.55
CA GLY A 398 7.68 31.69 -29.15
C GLY A 398 6.20 31.99 -28.90
N SER A 399 5.56 32.75 -29.80
CA SER A 399 4.11 33.05 -29.72
C SER A 399 3.24 31.82 -29.94
N LEU A 400 3.63 30.92 -30.85
CA LEU A 400 2.91 29.68 -31.13
C LEU A 400 3.07 28.66 -29.98
N ILE A 401 4.23 28.64 -29.32
CA ILE A 401 4.45 27.86 -28.08
C ILE A 401 3.68 28.47 -26.91
N ASP A 402 3.70 29.79 -26.71
CA ASP A 402 2.90 30.44 -25.67
C ASP A 402 1.40 30.16 -25.86
N GLN A 403 0.87 30.24 -27.09
CA GLN A 403 -0.52 29.86 -27.36
C GLN A 403 -0.84 28.44 -26.89
N ALA A 404 0.06 27.47 -27.10
CA ALA A 404 -0.12 26.10 -26.60
C ALA A 404 0.02 26.00 -25.07
N VAL A 405 0.87 26.81 -24.44
CA VAL A 405 0.96 26.94 -22.97
C VAL A 405 -0.33 27.55 -22.39
N GLN A 406 -0.90 28.59 -23.01
CA GLN A 406 -2.19 29.16 -22.60
C GLN A 406 -3.35 28.15 -22.79
N VAL A 407 -3.33 27.36 -23.86
CA VAL A 407 -4.28 26.24 -24.03
C VAL A 407 -4.09 25.21 -22.91
N ALA A 408 -2.86 24.80 -22.60
CA ALA A 408 -2.58 23.87 -21.51
C ALA A 408 -3.07 24.39 -20.14
N TYR A 409 -2.87 25.69 -19.85
CA TYR A 409 -3.44 26.34 -18.66
C TYR A 409 -4.98 26.35 -18.68
N SER A 410 -5.61 26.56 -19.83
CA SER A 410 -7.08 26.50 -19.97
C SER A 410 -7.65 25.08 -19.79
N GLU A 411 -6.85 24.04 -20.06
CA GLU A 411 -7.14 22.63 -19.77
C GLU A 411 -6.85 22.25 -18.30
N GLY A 412 -6.43 23.20 -17.45
CA GLY A 412 -6.16 22.99 -16.02
C GLY A 412 -4.74 22.51 -15.69
N LYS A 413 -3.84 22.41 -16.67
CA LYS A 413 -2.42 22.08 -16.44
C LYS A 413 -1.71 23.28 -15.76
N TYR A 414 -0.63 23.02 -15.05
CA TYR A 414 0.13 24.01 -14.27
C TYR A 414 1.61 23.60 -14.19
N THR A 415 2.51 24.55 -13.93
CA THR A 415 3.96 24.28 -13.78
C THR A 415 4.38 24.10 -12.32
N GLU A 416 5.62 23.68 -12.04
CA GLU A 416 6.13 23.64 -10.66
C GLU A 416 6.18 25.03 -10.01
N GLU A 417 6.46 26.08 -10.80
CA GLU A 417 6.41 27.49 -10.34
C GLU A 417 5.01 27.88 -9.88
N ASP A 418 3.97 27.45 -10.61
CA ASP A 418 2.57 27.67 -10.24
C ASP A 418 2.20 27.01 -8.90
N VAL A 419 2.87 25.91 -8.50
CA VAL A 419 2.66 25.28 -7.18
C VAL A 419 3.31 26.13 -6.09
N VAL A 420 4.54 26.57 -6.29
CA VAL A 420 5.25 27.45 -5.34
C VAL A 420 4.47 28.74 -5.12
N ASP A 421 3.94 29.35 -6.18
CA ASP A 421 3.11 30.56 -6.09
C ASP A 421 1.72 30.29 -5.50
N ALA A 422 1.15 29.09 -5.70
CA ALA A 422 -0.08 28.68 -4.99
C ALA A 422 0.12 28.60 -3.48
N TYR A 423 1.24 28.06 -2.97
CA TYR A 423 1.54 28.12 -1.53
C TYR A 423 1.70 29.57 -1.04
N LYS A 424 2.44 30.41 -1.76
CA LYS A 424 2.59 31.84 -1.43
C LYS A 424 1.25 32.56 -1.37
N TYR A 425 0.29 32.22 -2.23
CA TYR A 425 -1.05 32.82 -2.27
C TYR A 425 -1.78 32.74 -0.92
N PHE A 426 -1.61 31.64 -0.18
CA PHE A 426 -2.20 31.44 1.16
C PHE A 426 -1.29 31.88 2.32
N GLY A 427 -0.16 32.52 2.03
CA GLY A 427 0.88 32.85 3.01
C GLY A 427 1.57 31.60 3.58
N LEU A 428 1.74 30.56 2.78
CA LEU A 428 2.41 29.31 3.13
C LEU A 428 3.77 29.20 2.41
N SER A 429 4.69 28.42 2.99
CA SER A 429 5.93 28.01 2.32
C SER A 429 5.77 26.62 1.73
N HIS A 430 6.20 26.40 0.48
CA HIS A 430 6.19 25.08 -0.15
C HIS A 430 7.11 24.09 0.61
N ASP A 431 8.24 24.57 1.14
CA ASP A 431 9.26 23.74 1.78
C ASP A 431 8.96 23.36 3.23
N ASP A 432 7.86 23.86 3.82
CA ASP A 432 7.50 23.53 5.20
C ASP A 432 6.88 22.12 5.31
N GLN A 433 7.73 21.16 5.65
CA GLN A 433 7.39 19.76 5.91
C GLN A 433 6.36 19.57 7.06
N ARG A 434 6.06 20.60 7.85
CA ARG A 434 5.07 20.55 8.94
C ARG A 434 3.64 20.83 8.47
N LEU A 435 3.44 21.27 7.23
CA LEU A 435 2.11 21.54 6.68
C LEU A 435 1.30 20.26 6.48
N THR A 436 0.30 20.05 7.34
CA THR A 436 -0.73 19.02 7.16
C THR A 436 -1.84 19.50 6.23
N GLU A 437 -2.68 18.58 5.76
CA GLU A 437 -3.82 18.90 4.90
C GLU A 437 -4.82 19.83 5.60
N GLU A 438 -5.07 19.63 6.90
CA GLU A 438 -5.91 20.49 7.73
C GLU A 438 -5.39 21.93 7.79
N SER A 439 -4.08 22.10 7.87
CA SER A 439 -3.44 23.42 7.90
C SER A 439 -3.67 24.18 6.59
N ILE A 440 -3.49 23.49 5.45
CA ILE A 440 -3.68 24.04 4.10
C ILE A 440 -5.17 24.37 3.86
N ILE A 441 -6.08 23.44 4.17
CA ILE A 441 -7.53 23.62 3.98
C ILE A 441 -8.09 24.69 4.93
N GLY A 442 -7.64 24.73 6.18
CA GLY A 442 -8.03 25.78 7.13
C GLY A 442 -7.57 27.18 6.71
N LYS A 443 -6.36 27.29 6.16
CA LYS A 443 -5.85 28.54 5.55
C LYS A 443 -6.65 28.98 4.34
N PHE A 444 -7.06 28.03 3.47
CA PHE A 444 -7.94 28.32 2.34
C PHE A 444 -9.30 28.88 2.80
N TYR A 445 -9.99 28.26 3.75
CA TYR A 445 -11.28 28.78 4.21
C TYR A 445 -11.16 30.15 4.90
N ALA A 446 -10.07 30.39 5.64
CA ALA A 446 -9.76 31.71 6.20
C ALA A 446 -9.52 32.79 5.12
N TYR A 447 -8.92 32.41 3.98
CA TYR A 447 -8.77 33.28 2.81
C TYR A 447 -10.10 33.51 2.08
N LEU A 448 -10.90 32.45 1.91
CA LEU A 448 -12.16 32.49 1.16
C LEU A 448 -13.18 33.44 1.82
N GLY A 449 -13.20 33.50 3.15
CA GLY A 449 -14.00 34.47 3.92
C GLY A 449 -13.56 35.93 3.79
N ALA A 450 -12.45 36.23 3.09
CA ALA A 450 -11.92 37.57 2.87
C ALA A 450 -11.81 37.96 1.37
N THR A 451 -12.09 37.06 0.44
CA THR A 451 -12.03 37.32 -1.01
C THR A 451 -13.37 37.69 -1.63
N THR A 452 -13.34 38.47 -2.72
CA THR A 452 -14.53 38.77 -3.53
C THR A 452 -14.87 37.60 -4.47
N ALA A 453 -16.12 37.52 -4.93
CA ALA A 453 -16.59 36.45 -5.83
C ALA A 453 -15.78 36.29 -7.13
N VAL A 454 -15.10 37.35 -7.61
CA VAL A 454 -14.21 37.28 -8.79
C VAL A 454 -12.85 36.67 -8.45
N GLN A 455 -12.40 36.82 -7.20
CA GLN A 455 -11.17 36.21 -6.68
C GLN A 455 -11.40 34.78 -6.16
N GLU A 456 -12.65 34.42 -5.82
CA GLU A 456 -13.04 33.13 -5.26
C GLU A 456 -12.64 31.96 -6.18
N THR A 457 -12.91 32.08 -7.48
CA THR A 457 -12.54 31.08 -8.50
C THR A 457 -11.01 30.92 -8.67
N GLU A 458 -10.24 31.99 -8.48
CA GLU A 458 -8.77 31.94 -8.56
C GLU A 458 -8.16 31.37 -7.27
N THR A 459 -8.65 31.80 -6.11
CA THR A 459 -8.33 31.23 -4.78
C THR A 459 -8.51 29.71 -4.81
N ARG A 460 -9.63 29.27 -5.37
CA ARG A 460 -9.94 27.86 -5.65
C ARG A 460 -8.91 27.20 -6.58
N ARG A 461 -8.64 27.78 -7.75
CA ARG A 461 -7.62 27.24 -8.68
C ARG A 461 -6.26 27.04 -8.01
N GLN A 462 -5.83 27.96 -7.15
CA GLN A 462 -4.55 27.82 -6.42
C GLN A 462 -4.60 26.68 -5.40
N LEU A 463 -5.68 26.49 -4.64
CA LEU A 463 -5.78 25.33 -3.74
C LEU A 463 -5.74 24.00 -4.52
N TRP A 464 -6.40 23.93 -5.68
CA TRP A 464 -6.45 22.71 -6.50
C TRP A 464 -5.05 22.26 -6.95
N ARG A 465 -4.21 23.22 -7.37
CA ARG A 465 -2.80 23.00 -7.74
C ARG A 465 -1.98 22.42 -6.59
N ILE A 466 -2.17 22.91 -5.37
CA ILE A 466 -1.53 22.33 -4.16
C ILE A 466 -2.00 20.89 -3.94
N GLY A 467 -3.30 20.63 -4.10
CA GLY A 467 -3.87 19.29 -3.95
C GLY A 467 -3.33 18.29 -4.95
N ASP A 468 -3.24 18.66 -6.23
CA ASP A 468 -2.69 17.78 -7.26
C ASP A 468 -1.19 17.54 -7.13
N SER A 469 -0.41 18.59 -6.84
CA SER A 469 1.02 18.47 -6.53
C SER A 469 1.29 17.52 -5.36
N ARG A 470 0.53 17.63 -4.27
CA ARG A 470 0.64 16.73 -3.10
C ARG A 470 0.01 15.34 -3.31
N ARG A 471 -0.67 15.10 -4.44
CA ARG A 471 -1.53 13.92 -4.69
C ARG A 471 -2.60 13.72 -3.60
N SER A 472 -3.10 14.83 -3.06
CA SER A 472 -4.14 14.88 -2.03
C SER A 472 -5.49 15.22 -2.66
N GLU A 473 -6.29 14.18 -2.90
CA GLU A 473 -7.68 14.33 -3.40
C GLU A 473 -8.56 15.15 -2.44
N ARG A 474 -8.25 15.13 -1.14
CA ARG A 474 -8.92 15.92 -0.10
C ARG A 474 -8.70 17.43 -0.28
N ILE A 475 -7.49 17.84 -0.65
CA ILE A 475 -7.18 19.25 -0.94
C ILE A 475 -7.78 19.66 -2.29
N LYS A 476 -7.68 18.81 -3.33
CA LYS A 476 -8.28 19.08 -4.66
C LYS A 476 -9.77 19.36 -4.59
N ALA A 477 -10.53 18.48 -3.96
CA ALA A 477 -11.99 18.56 -3.99
C ALA A 477 -12.53 19.70 -3.11
N ALA A 478 -11.76 20.20 -2.13
CA ALA A 478 -12.08 21.44 -1.41
C ALA A 478 -11.98 22.69 -2.31
N ALA A 479 -11.33 22.55 -3.46
CA ALA A 479 -10.91 23.64 -4.33
C ALA A 479 -11.78 23.85 -5.57
N GLU A 480 -12.80 23.02 -5.85
CA GLU A 480 -13.51 23.07 -7.14
C GLU A 480 -14.84 23.84 -7.09
N GLU A 481 -14.93 24.89 -7.92
CA GLU A 481 -16.16 25.64 -8.21
C GLU A 481 -16.99 25.00 -9.34
N ARG A 482 -16.51 23.90 -9.90
CA ARG A 482 -17.33 23.01 -10.73
C ARG A 482 -17.41 21.68 -10.07
N VAL A 483 -18.48 21.51 -9.31
CA VAL A 483 -18.92 20.17 -8.99
C VAL A 483 -19.49 19.53 -10.25
N SER A 484 -18.72 18.60 -10.80
CA SER A 484 -19.00 17.85 -12.04
C SER A 484 -18.85 16.33 -11.88
N THR A 485 -18.16 15.87 -10.83
CA THR A 485 -18.23 14.49 -10.30
C THR A 485 -18.56 14.50 -8.80
N ALA A 486 -18.81 13.33 -8.21
CA ALA A 486 -19.26 13.21 -6.83
C ALA A 486 -18.16 13.45 -5.77
N GLU A 487 -16.90 13.09 -6.04
CA GLU A 487 -15.75 13.46 -5.19
C GLU A 487 -15.66 14.97 -4.99
N GLN A 488 -15.83 15.73 -6.07
CA GLN A 488 -15.87 17.20 -6.04
C GLN A 488 -17.08 17.69 -5.23
N ALA A 489 -18.22 17.01 -5.35
CA ALA A 489 -19.44 17.34 -4.62
C ALA A 489 -19.31 17.17 -3.11
N ARG A 490 -18.66 16.07 -2.70
CA ARG A 490 -18.38 15.76 -1.30
C ARG A 490 -17.63 16.92 -0.66
N VAL A 491 -16.48 17.31 -1.21
CA VAL A 491 -15.61 18.27 -0.50
C VAL A 491 -15.93 19.73 -0.85
N PHE A 492 -16.65 20.04 -1.95
CA PHE A 492 -17.34 21.34 -2.07
C PHE A 492 -18.34 21.54 -0.93
N LEU A 493 -19.09 20.49 -0.54
CA LEU A 493 -19.98 20.53 0.62
C LEU A 493 -19.25 20.24 1.95
N GLY A 494 -17.96 19.92 1.94
CA GLY A 494 -17.20 19.60 3.17
C GLY A 494 -17.56 18.27 3.83
N VAL A 495 -18.19 17.35 3.09
CA VAL A 495 -18.66 16.04 3.57
C VAL A 495 -17.77 14.88 3.09
N SER A 496 -17.87 13.71 3.73
CA SER A 496 -17.22 12.46 3.32
C SER A 496 -18.10 11.63 2.37
N ALA A 497 -17.55 10.55 1.79
CA ALA A 497 -18.31 9.62 0.94
C ALA A 497 -19.41 8.89 1.72
N ASP A 498 -19.13 8.65 3.00
CA ASP A 498 -19.92 8.01 4.05
C ASP A 498 -20.86 8.97 4.82
N THR A 499 -20.83 10.28 4.55
CA THR A 499 -21.70 11.25 5.23
C THR A 499 -23.18 11.05 4.84
N PRO A 500 -24.12 10.92 5.81
CA PRO A 500 -25.56 10.71 5.56
C PRO A 500 -26.22 11.78 4.67
N ASP A 501 -27.26 11.41 3.95
CA ASP A 501 -27.93 12.31 3.00
C ASP A 501 -28.62 13.48 3.72
N ASP A 502 -29.20 13.26 4.91
CA ASP A 502 -29.70 14.29 5.83
C ASP A 502 -28.68 15.42 6.06
N PHE A 503 -27.41 15.03 6.29
CA PHE A 503 -26.34 15.97 6.60
C PHE A 503 -25.86 16.70 5.34
N VAL A 504 -25.89 16.04 4.18
CA VAL A 504 -25.67 16.68 2.86
C VAL A 504 -26.73 17.76 2.60
N MET A 505 -28.00 17.47 2.89
CA MET A 505 -29.10 18.43 2.76
C MET A 505 -28.98 19.60 3.77
N ALA A 506 -28.60 19.31 5.01
CA ALA A 506 -28.36 20.33 6.03
C ALA A 506 -27.20 21.28 5.67
N VAL A 507 -26.06 20.74 5.20
CA VAL A 507 -24.89 21.55 4.82
C VAL A 507 -25.10 22.30 3.51
N TYR A 508 -25.86 21.75 2.55
CA TYR A 508 -26.39 22.53 1.42
C TYR A 508 -27.21 23.73 1.93
N THR A 509 -28.12 23.52 2.87
CA THR A 509 -29.01 24.57 3.38
C THR A 509 -28.24 25.66 4.12
N ALA A 510 -27.23 25.29 4.92
CA ALA A 510 -26.30 26.24 5.53
C ALA A 510 -25.56 27.07 4.47
N LYS A 511 -24.88 26.42 3.51
CA LYS A 511 -24.11 27.12 2.45
C LYS A 511 -24.94 28.08 1.60
N VAL A 512 -26.20 27.73 1.31
CA VAL A 512 -27.09 28.59 0.52
C VAL A 512 -27.62 29.78 1.33
N ASN A 513 -27.72 29.67 2.66
CA ASN A 513 -28.03 30.79 3.53
C ASN A 513 -26.82 31.71 3.75
N ASP A 514 -25.64 31.12 3.98
CA ASP A 514 -24.39 31.86 4.24
C ASP A 514 -23.85 32.58 2.99
N ASN A 515 -23.98 31.96 1.81
CA ASN A 515 -23.60 32.57 0.53
C ASN A 515 -24.66 32.32 -0.56
N PRO A 516 -25.69 33.19 -0.69
CA PRO A 516 -26.81 32.99 -1.61
C PRO A 516 -26.46 32.90 -3.11
N SER A 517 -25.33 33.45 -3.55
CA SER A 517 -24.89 33.32 -4.95
C SER A 517 -24.38 31.91 -5.29
N SER A 518 -23.99 31.12 -4.29
CA SER A 518 -23.55 29.72 -4.47
C SER A 518 -24.69 28.72 -4.72
N ARG A 519 -25.96 29.18 -4.69
CA ARG A 519 -27.17 28.35 -4.72
C ARG A 519 -27.21 27.32 -5.85
N ASP A 520 -27.03 27.73 -7.10
CA ASP A 520 -27.11 26.83 -8.25
C ASP A 520 -25.96 25.80 -8.27
N LEU A 521 -24.86 26.14 -7.60
CA LEU A 521 -23.62 25.38 -7.53
C LEU A 521 -23.69 24.31 -6.42
N ALA A 522 -24.15 24.70 -5.24
CA ALA A 522 -24.52 23.76 -4.17
C ALA A 522 -25.65 22.81 -4.64
N ARG A 523 -26.60 23.31 -5.45
CA ARG A 523 -27.66 22.50 -6.05
C ARG A 523 -27.10 21.48 -7.05
N ARG A 524 -26.13 21.87 -7.87
CA ARG A 524 -25.38 20.96 -8.75
C ARG A 524 -24.65 19.89 -7.92
N ALA A 525 -24.11 20.26 -6.77
CA ALA A 525 -23.37 19.34 -5.92
C ALA A 525 -24.25 18.25 -5.31
N VAL A 526 -25.37 18.63 -4.70
CA VAL A 526 -26.33 17.64 -4.19
C VAL A 526 -26.86 16.76 -5.33
N GLN A 527 -27.04 17.30 -6.55
CA GLN A 527 -27.48 16.50 -7.71
C GLN A 527 -26.47 15.40 -8.09
N LEU A 528 -25.17 15.71 -8.10
CA LEU A 528 -24.15 14.72 -8.48
C LEU A 528 -23.94 13.66 -7.38
N LEU A 529 -24.11 14.01 -6.10
CA LEU A 529 -24.22 13.02 -5.02
C LEU A 529 -25.45 12.13 -5.21
N ALA A 530 -26.60 12.72 -5.58
CA ALA A 530 -27.84 11.97 -5.78
C ALA A 530 -27.78 11.01 -6.98
N GLU A 531 -27.08 11.40 -8.05
CA GLU A 531 -26.85 10.57 -9.23
C GLU A 531 -25.83 9.45 -8.97
N GLU A 532 -24.74 9.74 -8.25
CA GLU A 532 -23.70 8.75 -7.92
C GLU A 532 -24.14 7.73 -6.86
N ARG A 533 -24.65 8.22 -5.70
CA ARG A 533 -25.21 7.37 -4.63
C ARG A 533 -26.50 6.66 -5.07
N LYS A 534 -27.10 7.08 -6.19
CA LYS A 534 -28.46 6.71 -6.64
C LYS A 534 -29.52 7.01 -5.58
N SER A 535 -29.30 8.06 -4.77
CA SER A 535 -30.22 8.49 -3.72
C SER A 535 -31.47 9.14 -4.32
N GLU A 536 -32.64 8.56 -4.06
CA GLU A 536 -33.92 9.18 -4.39
C GLU A 536 -34.26 10.30 -3.39
N ALA A 537 -33.75 10.25 -2.15
CA ALA A 537 -33.91 11.32 -1.16
C ALA A 537 -33.31 12.64 -1.65
N LEU A 538 -32.02 12.63 -2.04
CA LEU A 538 -31.35 13.84 -2.56
C LEU A 538 -31.99 14.32 -3.89
N LYS A 539 -32.42 13.40 -4.78
CA LYS A 539 -33.16 13.77 -6.01
C LYS A 539 -34.49 14.45 -5.71
N HIS A 540 -35.21 14.00 -4.68
CA HIS A 540 -36.49 14.57 -4.29
C HIS A 540 -36.33 15.90 -3.57
N PHE A 541 -35.38 16.00 -2.64
CA PHE A 541 -34.99 17.26 -1.98
C PHE A 541 -34.70 18.38 -3.00
N LEU A 542 -33.94 18.06 -4.06
CA LEU A 542 -33.71 18.98 -5.17
C LEU A 542 -34.99 19.37 -5.92
N LYS A 543 -36.02 18.53 -5.91
CA LYS A 543 -37.23 18.67 -6.72
C LYS A 543 -38.37 19.40 -6.00
N THR A 544 -38.52 19.24 -4.69
CA THR A 544 -39.53 19.96 -3.88
C THR A 544 -38.96 21.02 -2.94
N GLY A 545 -37.69 20.91 -2.54
CA GLY A 545 -37.07 21.78 -1.53
C GLY A 545 -37.35 21.35 -0.09
N GLU A 546 -38.05 20.23 0.11
CA GLU A 546 -38.32 19.64 1.42
C GLU A 546 -37.26 18.57 1.74
N MET A 547 -36.74 18.55 2.97
CA MET A 547 -35.81 17.52 3.47
C MET A 547 -36.29 16.09 3.19
N THR A 548 -37.61 15.90 3.11
CA THR A 548 -38.24 14.59 2.90
C THR A 548 -39.29 14.66 1.79
N ALA A 549 -38.99 13.99 0.69
CA ALA A 549 -39.59 12.66 0.49
C ALA A 549 -38.58 11.80 -0.28
N GLY A 550 -38.95 10.55 -0.60
CA GLY A 550 -38.02 9.57 -1.16
C GLY A 550 -37.10 8.99 -0.08
N GLU A 551 -37.21 7.69 0.16
CA GLU A 551 -36.27 6.84 0.91
C GLU A 551 -35.62 7.47 2.16
N MET A 552 -36.36 7.46 3.27
CA MET A 552 -35.87 7.47 4.66
C MET A 552 -34.42 7.00 4.77
N ASP A 553 -33.49 7.90 5.07
CA ASP A 553 -32.05 7.64 5.02
C ASP A 553 -31.62 6.55 6.04
N VAL A 554 -30.43 5.99 5.87
CA VAL A 554 -29.93 4.91 6.74
C VAL A 554 -29.89 5.34 8.21
N ALA A 555 -29.47 6.58 8.50
CA ALA A 555 -29.52 7.16 9.85
C ALA A 555 -30.95 7.22 10.39
N ASP A 556 -31.89 7.73 9.59
CA ASP A 556 -33.31 7.78 9.93
C ASP A 556 -33.89 6.38 10.19
N ALA A 557 -33.53 5.38 9.38
CA ALA A 557 -34.01 4.01 9.54
C ALA A 557 -33.54 3.36 10.85
N TYR A 558 -32.25 3.47 11.20
CA TYR A 558 -31.77 2.99 12.51
C TYR A 558 -32.41 3.79 13.66
N ARG A 559 -32.54 5.11 13.52
CA ARG A 559 -33.13 6.03 14.51
C ARG A 559 -34.62 5.73 14.76
N LEU A 560 -35.38 5.43 13.71
CA LEU A 560 -36.80 5.08 13.77
C LEU A 560 -37.04 3.72 14.43
N LEU A 561 -36.11 2.77 14.24
CA LEU A 561 -36.06 1.51 14.99
C LEU A 561 -35.42 1.64 16.38
N GLN A 562 -35.13 2.87 16.83
CA GLN A 562 -34.48 3.17 18.13
C GLN A 562 -33.12 2.50 18.34
N ILE A 563 -32.42 2.14 17.25
CA ILE A 563 -31.10 1.53 17.26
C ILE A 563 -30.02 2.63 17.35
N PRO A 564 -29.25 2.72 18.44
CA PRO A 564 -28.32 3.83 18.67
C PRO A 564 -26.98 3.72 17.92
N ASP A 565 -26.66 2.55 17.36
CA ASP A 565 -25.39 2.26 16.69
C ASP A 565 -25.64 1.42 15.43
N ARG A 566 -25.14 1.86 14.26
CA ARG A 566 -25.30 1.12 12.99
C ARG A 566 -24.43 -0.14 12.91
N THR A 567 -23.43 -0.27 13.78
CA THR A 567 -22.55 -1.45 13.82
C THR A 567 -23.21 -2.67 14.48
N VAL A 568 -24.37 -2.51 15.13
CA VAL A 568 -25.13 -3.65 15.69
C VAL A 568 -25.45 -4.69 14.62
N ASP A 569 -25.62 -5.91 15.07
CA ASP A 569 -25.69 -7.07 14.22
C ASP A 569 -27.10 -7.27 13.61
N GLU A 570 -27.23 -8.06 12.53
CA GLU A 570 -28.49 -8.18 11.77
C GLU A 570 -29.67 -8.70 12.63
N GLY A 571 -29.32 -9.55 13.60
CA GLY A 571 -29.66 -9.47 15.02
C GLY A 571 -30.57 -8.37 15.51
N ALA A 572 -29.97 -7.46 16.27
CA ALA A 572 -30.59 -6.26 16.85
C ALA A 572 -31.54 -5.56 15.87
N ILE A 573 -31.18 -5.53 14.59
CA ILE A 573 -31.94 -4.85 13.53
C ILE A 573 -33.32 -5.48 13.32
N MET A 574 -33.41 -6.81 13.12
CA MET A 574 -34.72 -7.47 12.96
C MET A 574 -35.51 -7.54 14.27
N ALA A 575 -34.82 -7.61 15.41
CA ALA A 575 -35.47 -7.57 16.71
C ALA A 575 -36.15 -6.24 16.99
N ALA A 576 -35.42 -5.14 16.86
CA ALA A 576 -35.94 -3.78 17.05
C ALA A 576 -37.08 -3.48 16.07
N TYR A 577 -36.94 -3.91 14.81
CA TYR A 577 -38.05 -3.89 13.84
C TYR A 577 -39.29 -4.66 14.33
N THR A 578 -39.13 -5.88 14.85
CA THR A 578 -40.27 -6.69 15.33
C THR A 578 -40.97 -6.00 16.51
N ILE A 579 -40.20 -5.49 17.47
CA ILE A 579 -40.71 -4.76 18.64
C ILE A 579 -41.47 -3.49 18.20
N CYS A 580 -40.89 -2.65 17.34
CA CYS A 580 -41.55 -1.44 16.86
C CYS A 580 -42.85 -1.73 16.08
N VAL A 581 -42.91 -2.82 15.31
CA VAL A 581 -44.13 -3.24 14.59
C VAL A 581 -45.21 -3.74 15.55
N ASP A 582 -44.86 -4.51 16.59
CA ASP A 582 -45.83 -5.02 17.57
C ASP A 582 -46.33 -3.93 18.54
N GLU A 583 -45.48 -2.99 18.94
CA GLU A 583 -45.87 -1.83 19.77
C GLU A 583 -46.72 -0.80 19.00
N ALA A 584 -46.41 -0.56 17.73
CA ALA A 584 -47.05 0.47 16.91
C ALA A 584 -47.47 -0.04 15.52
N PRO A 585 -48.38 -1.03 15.42
CA PRO A 585 -48.74 -1.69 14.15
C PRO A 585 -49.38 -0.74 13.11
N ALA A 586 -49.91 0.41 13.54
CA ALA A 586 -50.38 1.47 12.64
C ALA A 586 -49.25 2.18 11.86
N GLN A 587 -47.99 2.01 12.25
CA GLN A 587 -46.80 2.54 11.57
C GLN A 587 -45.96 1.46 10.87
N ALA A 588 -46.46 0.22 10.79
CA ALA A 588 -45.72 -0.93 10.26
C ALA A 588 -45.10 -0.68 8.87
N GLU A 589 -45.75 0.05 7.96
CA GLU A 589 -45.17 0.30 6.63
C GLU A 589 -43.98 1.27 6.65
N ASN A 590 -43.87 2.14 7.66
CA ASN A 590 -42.69 2.97 7.86
C ASN A 590 -41.52 2.12 8.42
N TYR A 591 -41.80 1.22 9.37
CA TYR A 591 -40.79 0.27 9.88
C TYR A 591 -40.36 -0.75 8.81
N ASN A 592 -41.28 -1.15 7.92
CA ASN A 592 -40.97 -1.88 6.69
C ASN A 592 -39.95 -1.06 5.88
N GLN A 593 -40.27 0.19 5.53
CA GLN A 593 -39.37 1.03 4.75
C GLN A 593 -37.99 1.21 5.40
N ALA A 594 -37.93 1.37 6.74
CA ALA A 594 -36.67 1.40 7.50
C ALA A 594 -35.86 0.12 7.31
N LEU A 595 -36.45 -1.05 7.58
CA LEU A 595 -35.77 -2.34 7.44
C LEU A 595 -35.33 -2.59 5.98
N ARG A 596 -36.12 -2.15 5.00
CA ARG A 596 -35.84 -2.26 3.55
C ARG A 596 -34.56 -1.49 3.16
N ILE A 597 -34.27 -0.39 3.86
CA ILE A 597 -33.14 0.49 3.59
C ILE A 597 -31.90 0.05 4.40
N ILE A 598 -32.07 -0.40 5.65
CA ILE A 598 -30.98 -1.03 6.41
C ILE A 598 -30.51 -2.35 5.75
N ALA A 599 -31.43 -3.13 5.18
CA ALA A 599 -31.10 -4.33 4.41
C ALA A 599 -30.17 -4.03 3.21
N LYS A 600 -30.47 -2.92 2.51
CA LYS A 600 -29.76 -2.41 1.34
C LYS A 600 -28.38 -1.83 1.73
N ASP A 601 -28.30 -1.13 2.86
CA ASP A 601 -27.06 -0.62 3.49
C ASP A 601 -26.10 -1.73 3.92
N LYS A 602 -26.59 -2.71 4.70
CA LYS A 602 -25.80 -3.88 5.11
C LYS A 602 -25.52 -4.87 3.96
N ASN A 603 -26.12 -4.66 2.79
CA ASN A 603 -26.13 -5.59 1.65
C ASN A 603 -26.56 -7.02 2.06
N SER A 604 -27.50 -7.13 3.02
CA SER A 604 -27.92 -8.40 3.60
C SER A 604 -29.06 -9.02 2.79
N PRO A 605 -28.88 -10.24 2.25
CA PRO A 605 -29.99 -10.98 1.65
C PRO A 605 -31.02 -11.45 2.69
N LEU A 606 -30.60 -11.60 3.96
CA LEU A 606 -31.46 -12.05 5.06
C LEU A 606 -32.45 -10.95 5.42
N LEU A 607 -31.95 -9.73 5.70
CA LEU A 607 -32.78 -8.55 5.95
C LEU A 607 -33.67 -8.22 4.72
N SER A 608 -33.13 -8.33 3.50
CA SER A 608 -33.89 -8.01 2.26
C SER A 608 -35.09 -8.94 2.03
N ASN A 609 -34.94 -10.23 2.35
CA ASN A 609 -36.03 -11.21 2.24
C ASN A 609 -37.14 -10.94 3.27
N MET A 610 -36.80 -10.43 4.46
CA MET A 610 -37.75 -10.14 5.54
C MET A 610 -38.84 -9.14 5.10
N VAL A 611 -38.45 -8.09 4.39
CA VAL A 611 -39.31 -6.93 4.10
C VAL A 611 -40.11 -7.02 2.81
N SER A 612 -39.82 -8.02 1.98
CA SER A 612 -40.30 -8.06 0.59
C SER A 612 -41.68 -8.72 0.47
N GLY A 613 -42.06 -9.61 1.42
CA GLY A 613 -43.27 -10.45 1.36
C GLY A 613 -43.27 -11.51 0.23
N SER A 614 -42.62 -11.18 -0.88
CA SER A 614 -42.27 -12.10 -1.97
C SER A 614 -41.36 -13.19 -1.45
N THR A 615 -41.88 -14.42 -1.41
CA THR A 615 -41.07 -15.62 -1.50
C THR A 615 -40.39 -15.66 -2.88
N THR A 616 -39.26 -14.98 -2.99
CA THR A 616 -38.20 -15.37 -3.92
C THR A 616 -37.91 -16.84 -3.66
N LYS A 617 -38.50 -17.73 -4.46
CA LYS A 617 -38.18 -19.16 -4.38
C LYS A 617 -36.66 -19.27 -4.50
N PRO A 618 -35.95 -19.75 -3.47
CA PRO A 618 -34.51 -19.79 -3.53
C PRO A 618 -34.11 -20.73 -4.65
N ASP A 619 -33.03 -20.40 -5.37
CA ASP A 619 -32.40 -21.28 -6.35
C ASP A 619 -31.60 -22.39 -5.64
N ARG A 620 -32.23 -22.98 -4.62
CA ARG A 620 -31.73 -24.00 -3.71
C ARG A 620 -32.86 -24.96 -3.43
N ASN A 621 -32.58 -26.25 -3.49
CA ASN A 621 -33.56 -27.26 -3.11
C ASN A 621 -33.87 -27.12 -1.60
N LEU A 622 -35.11 -26.74 -1.26
CA LEU A 622 -35.56 -26.62 0.14
C LEU A 622 -35.55 -27.98 0.89
N ALA A 623 -35.40 -29.11 0.18
CA ALA A 623 -35.17 -30.41 0.78
C ALA A 623 -33.69 -30.66 1.20
N GLU A 624 -32.76 -29.74 0.90
CA GLU A 624 -31.32 -29.90 1.14
C GLU A 624 -30.69 -28.84 2.06
N TRP A 625 -31.34 -27.69 2.25
CA TRP A 625 -30.82 -26.54 3.01
C TRP A 625 -31.83 -26.04 4.05
N PRO A 626 -31.38 -25.67 5.25
CA PRO A 626 -32.27 -25.11 6.27
C PRO A 626 -32.76 -23.71 5.91
N VAL A 627 -33.86 -23.32 6.52
CA VAL A 627 -34.37 -21.95 6.50
C VAL A 627 -33.60 -21.05 7.46
N GLY A 628 -33.71 -19.73 7.30
CA GLY A 628 -32.98 -18.75 8.11
C GLY A 628 -33.44 -18.65 9.57
N LEU A 629 -32.79 -17.80 10.35
CA LEU A 629 -33.24 -17.41 11.69
C LEU A 629 -33.66 -15.94 11.73
N GLN A 630 -34.77 -15.63 12.38
CA GLN A 630 -35.14 -14.27 12.80
C GLN A 630 -34.64 -14.01 14.22
N ASN A 631 -34.30 -12.74 14.50
CA ASN A 631 -33.57 -12.32 15.69
C ASN A 631 -34.50 -11.76 16.79
N ILE A 632 -34.06 -11.79 18.05
CA ILE A 632 -34.87 -11.49 19.24
C ILE A 632 -34.00 -10.72 20.25
N GLY A 633 -34.24 -9.43 20.42
CA GLY A 633 -33.25 -8.53 21.04
C GLY A 633 -31.93 -8.46 20.23
N ASN A 634 -30.85 -8.01 20.89
CA ASN A 634 -29.54 -7.77 20.27
C ASN A 634 -28.74 -9.07 20.07
N THR A 635 -29.22 -9.98 19.21
CA THR A 635 -28.76 -11.39 19.20
C THR A 635 -28.39 -11.97 17.82
N CYS A 636 -27.78 -11.22 16.88
CA CYS A 636 -27.32 -11.88 15.63
C CYS A 636 -26.20 -12.86 15.94
N TYR A 637 -25.25 -12.48 16.81
CA TYR A 637 -24.11 -13.33 17.14
C TYR A 637 -24.58 -14.69 17.66
N LEU A 638 -25.67 -14.72 18.44
CA LEU A 638 -26.38 -15.93 18.83
C LEU A 638 -26.98 -16.67 17.62
N ASN A 639 -27.73 -16.00 16.75
CA ASN A 639 -28.33 -16.66 15.59
C ASN A 639 -27.29 -17.20 14.58
N SER A 640 -26.21 -16.47 14.33
CA SER A 640 -25.07 -16.93 13.54
C SER A 640 -24.36 -18.11 14.21
N LEU A 641 -24.24 -18.13 15.54
CA LEU A 641 -23.70 -19.24 16.30
C LEU A 641 -24.61 -20.48 16.25
N LEU A 642 -25.93 -20.32 16.37
CA LEU A 642 -26.92 -21.39 16.24
C LEU A 642 -26.93 -21.98 14.83
N GLN A 643 -26.84 -21.14 13.79
CA GLN A 643 -26.71 -21.58 12.39
C GLN A 643 -25.36 -22.30 12.14
N PHE A 644 -24.26 -21.82 12.72
CA PHE A 644 -22.97 -22.50 12.68
C PHE A 644 -23.06 -23.89 13.31
N TYR A 645 -23.63 -24.01 14.52
CA TYR A 645 -23.87 -25.31 15.16
C TYR A 645 -24.79 -26.23 14.34
N PHE A 646 -25.81 -25.69 13.66
CA PHE A 646 -26.63 -26.47 12.73
C PHE A 646 -25.80 -27.00 11.53
N SER A 647 -24.85 -26.22 11.01
CA SER A 647 -24.02 -26.64 9.87
C SER A 647 -23.11 -27.85 10.18
N ILE A 648 -22.73 -28.01 11.45
CA ILE A 648 -21.87 -29.09 11.94
C ILE A 648 -22.71 -30.36 12.09
N ARG A 649 -22.77 -31.17 11.02
CA ARG A 649 -23.61 -32.39 10.97
C ARG A 649 -23.50 -33.28 12.23
N PRO A 650 -22.31 -33.64 12.76
CA PRO A 650 -22.25 -34.49 13.95
C PRO A 650 -22.85 -33.89 15.22
N TYR A 651 -22.93 -32.55 15.33
CA TYR A 651 -23.60 -31.86 16.43
C TYR A 651 -25.11 -31.72 16.16
N ARG A 652 -25.48 -31.23 14.97
CA ARG A 652 -26.88 -31.12 14.54
C ARG A 652 -27.61 -32.44 14.65
N ASP A 653 -27.00 -33.53 14.16
CA ASP A 653 -27.62 -34.84 14.14
C ASP A 653 -27.79 -35.37 15.58
N MET A 654 -26.81 -35.16 16.46
CA MET A 654 -26.92 -35.45 17.91
C MET A 654 -28.08 -34.68 18.58
N VAL A 655 -28.29 -33.41 18.20
CA VAL A 655 -29.38 -32.58 18.72
C VAL A 655 -30.74 -33.00 18.16
N LEU A 656 -30.85 -33.32 16.87
CA LEU A 656 -32.10 -33.80 16.27
C LEU A 656 -32.53 -35.15 16.88
N ASP A 657 -31.57 -36.06 17.09
CA ASP A 657 -31.74 -37.37 17.73
C ASP A 657 -31.65 -37.33 19.27
N PHE A 658 -31.78 -36.16 19.91
CA PHE A 658 -31.43 -35.95 21.33
C PHE A 658 -31.94 -37.02 22.29
N GLU A 659 -33.16 -37.57 22.13
CA GLU A 659 -33.68 -38.64 23.01
C GLU A 659 -32.77 -39.91 23.06
N LYS A 660 -31.95 -40.16 22.03
CA LYS A 660 -30.95 -41.23 22.02
C LYS A 660 -29.71 -40.91 22.88
N PHE A 661 -29.38 -39.63 23.03
CA PHE A 661 -28.18 -39.11 23.70
C PHE A 661 -28.45 -38.55 25.10
N LYS A 662 -29.69 -38.15 25.36
CA LYS A 662 -30.23 -37.62 26.63
C LYS A 662 -29.86 -38.51 27.81
N MET A 663 -29.48 -37.87 28.90
CA MET A 663 -29.11 -38.55 30.14
C MET A 663 -30.36 -38.95 30.96
N GLU A 664 -30.35 -40.15 31.54
CA GLU A 664 -31.35 -40.54 32.54
C GLU A 664 -31.03 -39.93 33.90
N ILE A 665 -32.07 -39.43 34.59
CA ILE A 665 -31.94 -38.77 35.90
C ILE A 665 -32.08 -39.83 37.00
N ASN A 666 -31.05 -40.66 37.13
CA ASN A 666 -30.93 -41.71 38.15
C ASN A 666 -29.76 -41.35 39.09
N GLU A 667 -29.89 -41.59 40.41
CA GLU A 667 -28.89 -41.14 41.41
C GLU A 667 -27.46 -41.65 41.12
N ASP A 668 -27.31 -42.94 40.76
CA ASP A 668 -26.01 -43.55 40.42
C ASP A 668 -25.32 -42.87 39.23
N MET A 669 -26.10 -42.46 38.23
CA MET A 669 -25.60 -41.81 37.01
C MET A 669 -25.27 -40.34 37.26
N LEU A 670 -26.05 -39.66 38.12
CA LEU A 670 -25.79 -38.27 38.51
C LEU A 670 -24.55 -38.16 39.41
N GLY A 671 -24.36 -39.08 40.36
CA GLY A 671 -23.20 -39.10 41.25
C GLY A 671 -21.85 -39.24 40.51
N GLN A 672 -21.88 -39.83 39.31
CA GLN A 672 -20.75 -40.02 38.40
C GLN A 672 -20.58 -38.86 37.38
N LYS A 673 -21.51 -37.90 37.29
CA LYS A 673 -21.45 -36.85 36.26
C LYS A 673 -20.55 -35.68 36.67
N GLN A 674 -19.49 -35.46 35.88
CA GLN A 674 -18.54 -34.37 36.05
C GLN A 674 -18.14 -33.82 34.67
N VAL A 675 -18.21 -32.49 34.51
CA VAL A 675 -17.85 -31.77 33.27
C VAL A 675 -16.79 -30.75 33.65
N GLY A 676 -15.58 -30.87 33.09
CA GLY A 676 -14.41 -30.19 33.62
C GLY A 676 -14.09 -30.64 35.05
N SER A 677 -13.68 -29.69 35.88
CA SER A 677 -13.42 -29.89 37.31
C SER A 677 -14.69 -29.86 38.19
N ARG A 678 -15.89 -29.72 37.61
CA ARG A 678 -17.15 -29.53 38.34
C ARG A 678 -18.07 -30.75 38.25
N LYS A 679 -18.55 -31.24 39.40
CA LYS A 679 -19.74 -32.11 39.44
C LYS A 679 -20.97 -31.30 39.07
N VAL A 680 -21.87 -31.91 38.30
CA VAL A 680 -23.07 -31.25 37.76
C VAL A 680 -24.29 -31.63 38.61
N SER A 681 -25.08 -30.66 39.06
CA SER A 681 -26.28 -30.93 39.85
C SER A 681 -27.46 -31.40 38.99
N GLN A 682 -28.45 -32.08 39.61
CA GLN A 682 -29.67 -32.50 38.93
C GLN A 682 -30.35 -31.36 38.16
N LYS A 683 -30.43 -30.17 38.78
CA LYS A 683 -31.08 -29.00 38.18
C LYS A 683 -30.31 -28.45 36.98
N GLU A 684 -28.98 -28.49 37.00
CA GLU A 684 -28.15 -28.12 35.85
C GLU A 684 -28.34 -29.14 34.70
N VAL A 685 -28.49 -30.43 35.00
CA VAL A 685 -28.87 -31.45 34.00
C VAL A 685 -30.26 -31.16 33.42
N GLU A 686 -31.28 -30.98 34.26
CA GLU A 686 -32.66 -30.67 33.85
C GLU A 686 -32.74 -29.41 32.97
N GLN A 687 -32.06 -28.33 33.38
CA GLN A 687 -31.95 -27.08 32.62
C GLN A 687 -31.25 -27.30 31.27
N SER A 688 -30.16 -28.07 31.26
CA SER A 688 -29.42 -28.40 30.03
C SER A 688 -30.22 -29.29 29.08
N GLN A 689 -31.01 -30.24 29.60
CA GLN A 689 -31.92 -31.06 28.79
C GLN A 689 -33.05 -30.20 28.21
N ARG A 690 -33.53 -29.19 28.93
CA ARG A 690 -34.46 -28.20 28.36
C ARG A 690 -33.79 -27.42 27.23
N PHE A 691 -32.57 -26.90 27.44
CA PHE A 691 -31.80 -26.21 26.41
C PHE A 691 -31.65 -27.03 25.12
N LEU A 692 -31.20 -28.29 25.19
CA LEU A 692 -31.13 -29.15 24.00
C LEU A 692 -32.50 -29.53 23.42
N SER A 693 -33.57 -29.54 24.21
CA SER A 693 -34.93 -29.76 23.70
C SER A 693 -35.44 -28.56 22.89
N GLU A 694 -35.25 -27.34 23.40
CA GLU A 694 -35.59 -26.10 22.68
C GLU A 694 -34.71 -25.95 21.41
N LEU A 695 -33.41 -26.26 21.51
CA LEU A 695 -32.49 -26.26 20.35
C LEU A 695 -32.88 -27.31 19.31
N ARG A 696 -33.36 -28.47 19.74
CA ARG A 696 -33.91 -29.52 18.86
C ARG A 696 -35.18 -29.08 18.18
N THR A 697 -36.09 -28.38 18.87
CA THR A 697 -37.27 -27.77 18.24
C THR A 697 -36.81 -26.81 17.13
N LEU A 698 -35.92 -25.87 17.46
CA LEU A 698 -35.37 -24.93 16.47
C LEU A 698 -34.71 -25.63 15.28
N PHE A 699 -33.92 -26.69 15.50
CA PHE A 699 -33.26 -27.43 14.42
C PHE A 699 -34.26 -28.24 13.55
N ASN A 700 -35.39 -28.70 14.10
CA ASN A 700 -36.46 -29.31 13.29
C ASN A 700 -37.25 -28.24 12.51
N ASP A 701 -37.54 -27.10 13.12
CA ASP A 701 -38.24 -25.99 12.47
C ASP A 701 -37.38 -25.43 11.33
N MET A 702 -36.07 -25.29 11.54
CA MET A 702 -35.08 -24.95 10.50
C MET A 702 -35.08 -25.92 9.30
N ILE A 703 -35.51 -27.17 9.47
CA ILE A 703 -35.57 -28.19 8.40
C ILE A 703 -36.96 -28.27 7.76
N THR A 704 -38.03 -27.98 8.51
CA THR A 704 -39.41 -28.34 8.12
C THR A 704 -40.35 -27.16 7.93
N ALA A 705 -39.99 -25.95 8.35
CA ALA A 705 -40.86 -24.79 8.21
C ALA A 705 -41.06 -24.39 6.73
N PRO A 706 -42.29 -24.02 6.31
CA PRO A 706 -42.57 -23.55 4.95
C PRO A 706 -42.21 -22.06 4.73
N ALA A 707 -41.79 -21.35 5.79
CA ALA A 707 -41.35 -19.96 5.75
C ALA A 707 -39.86 -19.86 5.37
N THR A 708 -39.39 -18.67 4.98
CA THR A 708 -37.97 -18.44 4.65
C THR A 708 -37.05 -18.34 5.87
N TYR A 709 -37.63 -18.27 7.08
CA TYR A 709 -36.95 -18.21 8.37
C TYR A 709 -37.82 -18.79 9.50
N VAL A 710 -37.21 -19.05 10.66
CA VAL A 710 -37.90 -19.38 11.93
C VAL A 710 -37.36 -18.52 13.07
N ILE A 711 -38.16 -18.34 14.13
CA ILE A 711 -37.82 -17.53 15.31
C ILE A 711 -37.44 -18.48 16.45
N PRO A 712 -36.25 -18.36 17.08
CA PRO A 712 -35.94 -19.09 18.32
C PRO A 712 -36.96 -18.84 19.44
N THR A 713 -37.07 -19.73 20.42
CA THR A 713 -37.90 -19.42 21.61
C THR A 713 -37.17 -18.43 22.51
N GLN A 714 -37.90 -17.53 23.19
CA GLN A 714 -37.31 -16.64 24.22
C GLN A 714 -36.60 -17.45 25.33
N GLU A 715 -37.10 -18.65 25.66
CA GLU A 715 -36.44 -19.56 26.61
C GLU A 715 -35.14 -20.12 26.04
N LEU A 716 -35.04 -20.47 24.74
CA LEU A 716 -33.77 -20.86 24.12
C LEU A 716 -32.75 -19.71 24.18
N ALA A 717 -33.16 -18.48 23.87
CA ALA A 717 -32.30 -17.31 23.99
C ALA A 717 -31.83 -17.12 25.44
N ARG A 718 -32.76 -17.10 26.40
CA ARG A 718 -32.46 -16.98 27.84
C ARG A 718 -31.51 -18.07 28.34
N LEU A 719 -31.74 -19.34 27.98
CA LEU A 719 -30.89 -20.46 28.36
C LEU A 719 -29.50 -20.39 27.70
N THR A 720 -29.40 -19.84 26.49
CA THR A 720 -28.10 -19.71 25.80
C THR A 720 -27.25 -18.58 26.40
N LEU A 721 -27.88 -17.47 26.78
CA LEU A 721 -27.21 -16.27 27.28
C LEU A 721 -26.94 -16.32 28.81
N ILE A 722 -27.87 -16.85 29.60
CA ILE A 722 -27.71 -16.92 31.06
C ILE A 722 -27.18 -18.29 31.47
N SER A 723 -25.92 -18.33 31.93
CA SER A 723 -25.37 -19.53 32.58
C SER A 723 -26.10 -19.81 33.92
N PRO A 724 -26.25 -21.08 34.35
CA PRO A 724 -26.89 -21.41 35.63
C PRO A 724 -26.22 -20.75 36.85
N SER A 725 -24.92 -20.44 36.75
CA SER A 725 -24.16 -19.73 37.79
C SER A 725 -24.51 -18.23 37.84
N ASN A 726 -24.74 -17.59 36.68
CA ASN A 726 -25.14 -16.19 36.58
C ASN A 726 -26.61 -16.00 37.04
N GLU A 727 -27.52 -16.91 36.66
CA GLU A 727 -28.92 -16.91 37.13
C GLU A 727 -29.01 -16.95 38.67
N ALA A 728 -28.13 -17.73 39.30
CA ALA A 728 -28.02 -17.86 40.75
C ALA A 728 -27.31 -16.68 41.44
N ALA A 729 -26.61 -15.81 40.70
CA ALA A 729 -25.98 -14.59 41.21
C ALA A 729 -26.95 -13.39 41.15
N ILE A 730 -27.65 -13.23 40.03
CA ILE A 730 -28.66 -12.17 39.81
C ILE A 730 -29.74 -12.23 40.92
N ARG A 731 -30.31 -13.42 41.16
CA ARG A 731 -31.34 -13.62 42.21
C ARG A 731 -30.91 -13.21 43.63
N ARG A 732 -29.61 -13.18 43.94
CA ARG A 732 -29.09 -12.69 45.24
C ARG A 732 -28.91 -11.18 45.29
N ARG A 733 -28.76 -10.54 44.13
CA ARG A 733 -28.52 -9.10 44.00
C ARG A 733 -29.82 -8.32 44.14
N SER A 734 -30.90 -8.78 43.50
CA SER A 734 -32.23 -8.12 43.54
C SER A 734 -32.86 -8.08 44.93
N THR A 735 -32.45 -8.95 45.85
CA THR A 735 -32.94 -8.97 47.25
C THR A 735 -32.27 -7.95 48.18
N LEU A 736 -31.27 -7.19 47.71
CA LEU A 736 -30.43 -6.31 48.56
C LEU A 736 -30.57 -4.81 48.27
N SER A 737 -31.17 -4.41 47.15
CA SER A 737 -31.13 -3.02 46.64
C SER A 737 -32.27 -2.11 47.11
N GLY A 738 -33.18 -2.59 47.97
CA GLY A 738 -34.24 -1.76 48.57
C GLY A 738 -33.75 -0.92 49.75
N ILE A 739 -34.13 0.37 49.77
CA ILE A 739 -33.94 1.38 50.85
C ILE A 739 -32.59 2.13 50.84
N ARG A 740 -32.57 3.34 50.25
CA ARG A 740 -31.97 4.59 50.80
C ARG A 740 -32.16 5.80 49.85
N PRO A 741 -32.66 6.96 50.31
CA PRO A 741 -32.67 8.21 49.55
C PRO A 741 -31.66 9.24 50.07
N SER A 742 -30.92 9.92 49.18
CA SER A 742 -30.38 11.29 49.37
C SER A 742 -29.51 11.73 48.18
N ALA A 743 -29.87 12.82 47.52
CA ALA A 743 -29.00 13.65 46.69
C ALA A 743 -29.47 15.11 46.80
N LEU A 744 -28.56 16.07 46.79
CA LEU A 744 -28.85 17.50 46.97
C LEU A 744 -29.09 18.18 45.62
N GLY A 745 -30.03 19.14 45.59
CA GLY A 745 -30.52 19.77 44.36
C GLY A 745 -29.69 20.95 43.84
N GLU A 746 -30.16 21.51 42.73
CA GLU A 746 -29.48 22.54 41.93
C GLU A 746 -29.95 23.97 42.25
N ILE A 747 -29.14 24.96 41.87
CA ILE A 747 -29.56 26.38 41.77
C ILE A 747 -29.04 26.91 40.41
N ASN A 748 -29.92 27.54 39.63
CA ASN A 748 -29.63 28.14 38.32
C ASN A 748 -28.97 27.19 37.27
N GLY A 749 -29.36 25.91 37.25
CA GLY A 749 -29.06 24.98 36.15
C GLY A 749 -27.60 24.53 36.03
N VAL A 750 -26.81 24.67 37.10
CA VAL A 750 -25.44 24.12 37.18
C VAL A 750 -25.29 23.37 38.51
N PRO A 751 -24.81 22.11 38.52
CA PRO A 751 -24.60 21.37 39.76
C PRO A 751 -23.41 21.93 40.54
N VAL A 752 -23.58 22.10 41.86
CA VAL A 752 -22.55 22.68 42.74
C VAL A 752 -21.49 21.62 43.08
N MET A 753 -20.35 21.65 42.37
CA MET A 753 -19.16 20.90 42.76
C MET A 753 -18.32 21.70 43.76
N GLY A 754 -18.15 21.15 44.98
CA GLY A 754 -17.23 21.69 45.97
C GLY A 754 -15.76 21.34 45.65
N PRO A 755 -14.79 22.11 46.18
CA PRO A 755 -13.36 21.88 45.91
C PRO A 755 -12.85 20.59 46.57
N LEU A 756 -11.97 19.87 45.86
CA LEU A 756 -11.29 18.68 46.38
C LEU A 756 -10.25 19.08 47.44
N GLY A 757 -10.38 18.49 48.64
CA GLY A 757 -9.40 18.67 49.72
C GLY A 757 -8.13 17.82 49.54
N PRO A 758 -7.04 18.12 50.27
CA PRO A 758 -5.80 17.34 50.23
C PRO A 758 -5.99 15.89 50.71
N PRO A 759 -5.14 14.94 50.28
CA PRO A 759 -5.25 13.55 50.70
C PRO A 759 -4.99 13.38 52.19
N GLN A 760 -5.95 12.79 52.92
CA GLN A 760 -5.77 12.42 54.32
C GLN A 760 -5.24 10.99 54.47
N LEU A 761 -4.39 10.81 55.48
CA LEU A 761 -3.66 9.58 55.78
C LEU A 761 -4.58 8.52 56.41
N THR A 762 -4.34 7.26 56.10
CA THR A 762 -4.86 6.12 56.87
C THR A 762 -4.22 6.08 58.26
N PRO A 763 -4.99 6.10 59.37
CA PRO A 763 -4.44 5.96 60.70
C PRO A 763 -4.09 4.50 61.01
N GLU A 764 -2.88 4.25 61.52
CA GLU A 764 -2.53 2.97 62.12
C GLU A 764 -3.03 2.85 63.58
N SER A 765 -3.20 1.60 64.00
CA SER A 765 -3.58 1.05 65.31
C SER A 765 -3.32 1.88 66.58
N GLU A 766 -4.24 1.76 67.55
CA GLU A 766 -3.84 1.29 68.88
C GLU A 766 -4.93 0.44 69.57
N VAL A 767 -4.60 -0.16 70.73
CA VAL A 767 -5.20 -1.41 71.23
C VAL A 767 -5.69 -1.30 72.68
N LYS A 768 -6.84 -1.95 73.01
CA LYS A 768 -7.06 -2.68 74.28
C LYS A 768 -8.33 -3.56 74.26
N GLY A 769 -8.17 -4.83 74.70
CA GLY A 769 -9.27 -5.67 75.21
C GLY A 769 -9.36 -5.56 76.75
N PRO A 770 -9.76 -6.62 77.51
CA PRO A 770 -10.11 -7.99 77.10
C PRO A 770 -11.43 -8.53 77.73
N ILE A 771 -11.78 -9.80 77.43
CA ILE A 771 -12.41 -10.85 78.28
C ILE A 771 -13.28 -11.82 77.42
N ALA A 772 -13.34 -13.09 77.82
CA ALA A 772 -13.97 -14.24 77.13
C ALA A 772 -15.28 -14.68 77.89
N PRO A 773 -16.01 -15.79 77.58
CA PRO A 773 -15.50 -17.14 77.23
C PRO A 773 -16.14 -17.89 76.03
N GLU A 774 -15.41 -18.95 75.67
CA GLU A 774 -15.65 -20.20 74.89
C GLU A 774 -17.06 -20.86 74.90
N PRO A 775 -17.38 -21.84 74.00
CA PRO A 775 -16.44 -22.88 73.51
C PRO A 775 -16.57 -23.50 72.08
N GLU A 776 -15.60 -24.39 71.81
CA GLU A 776 -15.54 -25.56 70.89
C GLU A 776 -15.33 -25.44 69.36
N LYS A 777 -14.06 -25.71 68.99
CA LYS A 777 -13.57 -26.66 67.94
C LYS A 777 -13.62 -26.25 66.44
N PRO A 778 -12.72 -26.82 65.60
CA PRO A 778 -12.23 -26.13 64.41
C PRO A 778 -12.74 -26.67 63.07
N GLN A 779 -12.88 -25.77 62.09
CA GLN A 779 -12.99 -26.11 60.67
C GLN A 779 -11.72 -25.72 59.90
N ARG A 780 -11.36 -26.51 58.89
CA ARG A 780 -10.34 -26.15 57.89
C ARG A 780 -10.93 -25.14 56.92
N SER A 781 -10.23 -24.04 56.67
CA SER A 781 -10.46 -23.22 55.49
C SER A 781 -9.85 -23.88 54.25
N THR A 782 -10.63 -23.95 53.17
CA THR A 782 -10.13 -24.27 51.82
C THR A 782 -10.05 -22.98 51.01
N THR A 783 -8.94 -22.80 50.30
CA THR A 783 -8.76 -21.73 49.31
C THR A 783 -9.73 -21.91 48.14
N SER A 784 -10.12 -20.79 47.52
CA SER A 784 -10.79 -20.76 46.22
C SER A 784 -10.05 -19.76 45.34
N ASP A 785 -9.49 -20.23 44.23
CA ASP A 785 -8.46 -19.52 43.49
C ASP A 785 -8.99 -18.36 42.63
N VAL A 786 -8.07 -17.45 42.29
CA VAL A 786 -8.31 -16.29 41.43
C VAL A 786 -7.56 -16.52 40.12
N ASP A 787 -8.30 -16.81 39.04
CA ASP A 787 -7.68 -16.90 37.72
C ASP A 787 -7.35 -15.49 37.19
N SER A 788 -6.15 -15.32 36.65
CA SER A 788 -5.48 -14.01 36.58
C SER A 788 -5.01 -13.66 35.17
N GLU A 789 -5.70 -12.73 34.49
CA GLU A 789 -5.24 -12.17 33.21
C GLU A 789 -4.28 -11.00 33.44
N ALA A 790 -2.98 -11.26 33.37
CA ALA A 790 -1.93 -10.25 33.60
C ALA A 790 -0.69 -10.47 32.74
N THR A 791 -0.72 -9.99 31.48
CA THR A 791 0.44 -10.01 30.58
C THR A 791 1.33 -8.79 30.81
N LEU A 792 2.55 -9.01 31.32
CA LEU A 792 3.49 -7.95 31.68
C LEU A 792 4.21 -7.36 30.46
N VAL A 793 4.20 -6.03 30.35
CA VAL A 793 5.07 -5.27 29.44
C VAL A 793 6.37 -4.92 30.17
N SER A 794 7.52 -5.23 29.57
CA SER A 794 8.84 -5.00 30.18
C SER A 794 9.44 -3.66 29.75
N ASP A 795 9.54 -2.72 30.68
CA ASP A 795 10.32 -1.48 30.52
C ASP A 795 11.77 -1.65 30.98
N GLY A 796 12.71 -0.96 30.31
CA GLY A 796 14.13 -0.90 30.71
C GLY A 796 15.06 -0.50 29.55
N ALA A 797 16.05 0.38 29.72
CA ALA A 797 16.38 1.19 30.90
C ALA A 797 17.07 2.51 30.47
N ARG A 798 17.05 3.51 31.36
CA ARG A 798 17.99 4.66 31.33
C ARG A 798 19.14 4.36 32.30
N ILE A 799 20.30 5.00 32.08
CA ILE A 799 21.47 4.95 32.98
C ILE A 799 21.58 6.30 33.69
N ASP A 800 21.82 6.27 35.01
CA ASP A 800 21.94 7.45 35.87
C ASP A 800 23.35 8.08 35.87
N ALA A 801 23.40 9.40 36.14
CA ALA A 801 24.63 10.15 36.43
C ALA A 801 24.37 11.34 37.41
N THR A 802 24.26 11.00 38.69
CA THR A 802 24.54 11.80 39.92
C THR A 802 24.83 13.33 39.87
N VAL A 803 24.00 14.12 40.59
CA VAL A 803 24.36 15.03 41.75
C VAL A 803 25.15 16.34 41.49
N PRO A 804 24.90 17.50 42.19
CA PRO A 804 23.70 18.02 42.89
C PRO A 804 23.46 19.58 42.79
N SER A 805 22.49 20.12 43.56
CA SER A 805 22.47 21.45 44.26
C SER A 805 22.81 22.76 43.49
N SER A 806 22.01 23.85 43.49
CA SER A 806 21.53 24.59 44.68
C SER A 806 20.44 25.65 44.39
N ASN A 807 19.84 26.20 45.47
CA ASN A 807 19.33 27.57 45.74
C ASN A 807 19.59 28.71 44.69
N ASP A 808 18.81 29.81 44.59
CA ASP A 808 17.97 30.49 45.60
C ASP A 808 16.95 31.53 44.99
N LYS A 809 15.89 31.85 45.75
CA LYS A 809 15.17 33.16 45.88
C LYS A 809 14.35 33.86 44.75
N GLU A 810 13.11 34.19 45.18
CA GLU A 810 12.25 35.38 44.95
C GLU A 810 12.94 36.78 44.88
N PRO A 811 12.25 37.94 44.63
CA PRO A 811 10.79 38.18 44.47
C PRO A 811 10.33 39.08 43.28
N GLU A 812 9.02 39.35 43.24
CA GLU A 812 8.28 40.53 42.70
C GLU A 812 8.87 41.92 43.13
N PRO A 813 8.42 43.14 42.66
CA PRO A 813 7.02 43.50 42.34
C PRO A 813 6.62 44.71 41.42
N LEU A 814 5.29 44.80 41.13
CA LEU A 814 4.38 45.99 41.08
C LEU A 814 4.37 47.09 39.96
N VAL A 815 3.15 47.63 39.71
CA VAL A 815 2.75 49.05 39.38
C VAL A 815 3.01 49.59 37.94
N THR A 816 2.11 50.29 37.20
CA THR A 816 0.67 50.73 37.34
C THR A 816 -0.03 51.08 36.00
N ASP A 817 -1.37 51.19 36.06
CA ASP A 817 -2.36 52.02 35.30
C ASP A 817 -1.94 53.51 35.06
N PRO A 818 -2.73 54.43 34.42
CA PRO A 818 -4.04 54.32 33.73
C PRO A 818 -4.20 55.15 32.40
N THR A 819 -5.42 55.18 31.81
CA THR A 819 -6.26 56.40 31.49
C THR A 819 -7.14 56.27 30.22
N LYS A 820 -8.30 56.96 30.17
CA LYS A 820 -9.33 56.95 29.09
C LYS A 820 -9.43 58.27 28.30
N MET A 821 -10.00 58.22 27.08
CA MET A 821 -11.02 59.11 26.44
C MET A 821 -11.34 58.50 25.04
N ASP A 822 -12.57 58.19 24.61
CA ASP A 822 -13.80 59.00 24.34
C ASP A 822 -13.71 59.79 23.00
N VAL A 823 -14.69 59.79 22.07
CA VAL A 823 -15.79 60.82 21.96
C VAL A 823 -16.70 60.59 20.69
N GLN A 824 -18.05 60.79 20.81
CA GLN A 824 -19.11 61.14 19.78
C GLN A 824 -19.46 60.17 18.60
N ASP A 825 -20.64 60.19 17.90
CA ASP A 825 -21.98 60.88 17.99
C ASP A 825 -23.07 60.03 17.21
N VAL A 826 -24.34 59.84 17.62
CA VAL A 826 -25.60 60.67 17.51
C VAL A 826 -26.26 60.66 16.08
N LEU A 827 -27.51 60.18 15.86
CA LEU A 827 -28.85 60.81 16.09
C LEU A 827 -30.06 59.81 16.18
N THR A 828 -31.23 60.31 16.62
CA THR A 828 -32.58 59.64 16.63
C THR A 828 -33.59 60.35 15.68
N PRO A 829 -34.91 59.96 15.64
CA PRO A 829 -35.91 60.68 16.48
C PRO A 829 -37.20 59.91 16.95
N GLU A 830 -37.66 60.24 18.17
CA GLU A 830 -39.04 60.60 18.64
C GLU A 830 -40.28 59.66 18.46
N ALA A 831 -41.38 59.71 19.25
CA ALA A 831 -41.85 60.65 20.31
C ALA A 831 -42.73 59.93 21.40
N VAL A 832 -42.64 60.22 22.73
CA VAL A 832 -43.41 61.21 23.58
C VAL A 832 -44.91 60.86 23.79
N GLU A 833 -45.57 60.82 24.98
CA GLU A 833 -45.30 60.86 26.46
C GLU A 833 -46.49 60.08 27.16
N TYR A 834 -47.08 60.18 28.38
CA TYR A 834 -47.19 61.07 29.60
C TYR A 834 -47.39 60.11 30.83
N GLN A 835 -46.71 60.19 32.01
CA GLN A 835 -46.78 61.13 33.18
C GLN A 835 -47.84 60.81 34.28
N PRO A 836 -47.69 61.26 35.57
CA PRO A 836 -46.47 61.65 36.32
C PRO A 836 -46.39 61.28 37.85
N SER A 837 -45.28 61.71 38.49
CA SER A 837 -45.11 62.22 39.89
C SER A 837 -45.08 61.31 41.16
N ASP A 838 -43.86 60.85 41.50
CA ASP A 838 -43.06 61.20 42.71
C ASP A 838 -43.60 61.22 44.19
N LYS A 839 -43.05 60.30 45.01
CA LYS A 839 -42.19 60.51 46.23
C LYS A 839 -42.72 61.21 47.53
N PRO A 840 -42.01 61.17 48.70
CA PRO A 840 -40.78 60.40 49.09
C PRO A 840 -40.76 59.69 50.49
N THR A 841 -39.71 58.88 50.71
CA THR A 841 -38.95 58.59 51.97
C THR A 841 -39.58 57.99 53.25
N SER A 842 -39.35 56.67 53.40
CA SER A 842 -38.55 55.99 54.46
C SER A 842 -38.90 56.03 55.97
N GLY A 843 -39.08 54.82 56.53
CA GLY A 843 -38.89 54.45 57.95
C GLY A 843 -39.03 52.93 58.12
N GLU A 844 -38.06 52.25 58.74
CA GLU A 844 -37.98 50.77 58.81
C GLU A 844 -38.59 50.18 60.09
N GLN A 845 -39.19 48.97 60.02
CA GLN A 845 -38.73 47.72 60.69
C GLN A 845 -39.76 46.56 60.56
N ASN A 846 -39.35 45.34 60.95
CA ASN A 846 -40.02 44.05 60.66
C ASN A 846 -41.14 43.65 61.65
N GLU A 847 -42.10 42.80 61.24
CA GLU A 847 -42.19 41.36 61.63
C GLU A 847 -43.38 40.61 60.96
N LEU A 848 -43.71 39.36 61.38
CA LEU A 848 -44.23 38.28 60.52
C LEU A 848 -45.72 37.84 60.66
N SER A 849 -46.17 37.10 59.62
CA SER A 849 -46.98 35.84 59.67
C SER A 849 -48.52 35.85 59.56
N SER A 850 -49.07 35.02 58.64
CA SER A 850 -49.91 33.83 58.98
C SER A 850 -50.49 33.05 57.75
N GLN A 851 -50.98 31.81 57.98
CA GLN A 851 -51.78 30.90 57.10
C GLN A 851 -51.02 29.98 56.08
N PRO A 852 -51.63 28.91 55.46
CA PRO A 852 -51.57 27.51 55.99
C PRO A 852 -51.16 26.40 54.96
N PRO A 853 -51.05 25.08 55.34
CA PRO A 853 -50.32 24.05 54.57
C PRO A 853 -51.15 22.96 53.79
N PRO A 854 -50.50 22.15 52.91
CA PRO A 854 -51.13 21.08 52.09
C PRO A 854 -50.91 19.61 52.57
N VAL A 855 -51.28 18.63 51.73
CA VAL A 855 -51.59 17.19 52.02
C VAL A 855 -50.48 16.19 51.57
N PRO A 856 -50.26 15.03 52.26
CA PRO A 856 -49.20 14.05 51.93
C PRO A 856 -49.55 12.97 50.86
N PRO A 857 -48.54 12.29 50.26
CA PRO A 857 -48.69 11.32 49.14
C PRO A 857 -48.85 9.83 49.54
N ARG A 858 -49.09 8.95 48.55
CA ARG A 858 -49.36 7.49 48.66
C ARG A 858 -48.20 6.62 48.09
N PRO A 859 -47.95 5.38 48.58
CA PRO A 859 -46.86 4.50 48.10
C PRO A 859 -47.18 3.75 46.78
N GLY A 860 -46.13 3.26 46.10
CA GLY A 860 -46.21 2.43 44.88
C GLY A 860 -45.87 0.93 45.07
N PRO A 861 -45.92 0.11 44.00
CA PRO A 861 -45.80 -1.36 44.06
C PRO A 861 -44.34 -1.87 44.01
N GLN A 862 -44.12 -3.15 44.37
CA GLN A 862 -42.85 -3.87 44.13
C GLN A 862 -42.89 -4.69 42.81
N PRO A 863 -41.75 -4.89 42.11
CA PRO A 863 -41.69 -5.65 40.86
C PRO A 863 -41.65 -7.19 41.05
N ASP A 864 -41.93 -7.91 39.96
CA ASP A 864 -41.85 -9.38 39.88
C ASP A 864 -40.43 -9.83 39.47
N PRO A 865 -39.76 -10.73 40.24
CA PRO A 865 -38.44 -11.26 39.90
C PRO A 865 -38.35 -12.01 38.56
N GLN A 866 -39.44 -12.61 38.06
CA GLN A 866 -39.44 -13.22 36.73
C GLN A 866 -39.46 -12.17 35.62
N LYS A 867 -40.15 -11.04 35.81
CA LYS A 867 -40.06 -9.91 34.88
C LYS A 867 -38.67 -9.31 34.85
N GLN A 868 -38.05 -9.07 36.01
CA GLN A 868 -36.69 -8.52 36.07
C GLN A 868 -35.65 -9.40 35.34
N LEU A 869 -35.81 -10.73 35.37
CA LEU A 869 -34.95 -11.67 34.62
C LEU A 869 -35.23 -11.73 33.11
N ILE A 870 -36.40 -11.29 32.65
CA ILE A 870 -36.72 -11.12 31.22
C ILE A 870 -36.22 -9.75 30.76
N GLU A 871 -36.48 -8.71 31.55
CA GLU A 871 -35.98 -7.35 31.35
C GLU A 871 -34.44 -7.31 31.30
N GLU A 872 -33.69 -8.08 32.11
CA GLU A 872 -32.22 -8.18 31.97
C GLU A 872 -31.74 -8.91 30.69
N VAL A 873 -32.60 -9.66 29.98
CA VAL A 873 -32.28 -10.27 28.67
C VAL A 873 -32.66 -9.35 27.52
N GLU A 874 -33.76 -8.60 27.66
CA GLU A 874 -34.25 -7.66 26.65
C GLU A 874 -33.49 -6.31 26.69
N ILE A 875 -33.03 -5.87 27.87
CA ILE A 875 -32.27 -4.62 28.07
C ILE A 875 -30.77 -4.83 27.79
N GLY A 876 -30.44 -5.09 26.52
CA GLY A 876 -29.24 -4.58 25.85
C GLY A 876 -27.84 -5.01 26.33
N ALA A 877 -27.71 -5.94 27.29
CA ALA A 877 -26.42 -6.37 27.81
C ALA A 877 -25.60 -7.16 26.77
N GLN A 878 -24.61 -6.52 26.14
CA GLN A 878 -23.65 -7.19 25.26
C GLN A 878 -22.76 -8.13 26.08
N GLN A 879 -23.03 -9.44 25.98
CA GLN A 879 -22.19 -10.49 26.55
C GLN A 879 -20.99 -10.81 25.66
N ASP A 880 -19.93 -11.36 26.24
CA ASP A 880 -18.82 -11.92 25.45
C ASP A 880 -19.30 -13.18 24.72
N VAL A 881 -19.18 -13.20 23.40
CA VAL A 881 -19.51 -14.36 22.55
C VAL A 881 -18.75 -15.61 23.00
N THR A 882 -17.57 -15.44 23.61
CA THR A 882 -16.76 -16.50 24.21
C THR A 882 -17.43 -17.15 25.42
N GLU A 883 -18.11 -16.37 26.28
CA GLU A 883 -18.89 -16.90 27.39
C GLU A 883 -20.10 -17.71 26.86
N VAL A 884 -20.76 -17.19 25.82
CA VAL A 884 -21.94 -17.82 25.20
C VAL A 884 -21.57 -19.12 24.49
N ILE A 885 -20.48 -19.17 23.73
CA ILE A 885 -19.92 -20.42 23.14
C ILE A 885 -19.65 -21.45 24.24
N ASN A 886 -18.97 -21.05 25.32
CA ASN A 886 -18.67 -21.95 26.43
C ASN A 886 -19.93 -22.43 27.16
N ASN A 887 -20.95 -21.58 27.31
CA ASN A 887 -22.24 -21.95 27.92
C ASN A 887 -23.02 -22.98 27.05
N VAL A 888 -23.01 -22.83 25.72
CA VAL A 888 -23.61 -23.84 24.80
C VAL A 888 -22.88 -25.17 24.90
N LEU A 889 -21.54 -25.16 24.81
CA LEU A 889 -20.74 -26.39 24.90
C LEU A 889 -20.90 -27.07 26.28
N PHE A 890 -20.95 -26.30 27.36
CA PHE A 890 -21.15 -26.81 28.72
C PHE A 890 -22.55 -27.43 28.90
N GLN A 891 -23.62 -26.74 28.49
CA GLN A 891 -24.97 -27.29 28.57
C GLN A 891 -25.13 -28.53 27.68
N SER A 892 -24.49 -28.57 26.51
CA SER A 892 -24.50 -29.75 25.64
C SER A 892 -23.89 -30.99 26.31
N GLN A 893 -22.71 -30.84 26.94
CA GLN A 893 -22.08 -31.90 27.77
C GLN A 893 -22.98 -32.26 28.98
N CYS A 894 -23.65 -31.29 29.59
CA CYS A 894 -24.54 -31.52 30.73
C CYS A 894 -25.84 -32.26 30.37
N ALA A 895 -26.40 -32.04 29.18
CA ALA A 895 -27.65 -32.66 28.74
C ALA A 895 -27.51 -34.14 28.32
N ILE A 896 -26.36 -34.50 27.74
CA ILE A 896 -26.10 -35.84 27.18
C ILE A 896 -25.43 -36.78 28.19
N LYS A 897 -25.54 -38.08 27.92
CA LYS A 897 -24.86 -39.16 28.65
C LYS A 897 -23.38 -39.29 28.21
N PRO A 898 -22.47 -39.69 29.12
CA PRO A 898 -21.09 -40.00 28.76
C PRO A 898 -21.00 -41.17 27.76
N ILE A 899 -20.01 -41.11 26.87
CA ILE A 899 -19.52 -42.27 26.10
C ILE A 899 -18.59 -43.10 26.99
N SER A 900 -17.75 -42.42 27.78
CA SER A 900 -16.88 -43.01 28.82
C SER A 900 -16.49 -41.95 29.86
N LEU A 901 -15.73 -42.36 30.89
CA LEU A 901 -15.15 -41.45 31.88
C LEU A 901 -13.63 -41.48 31.77
N ALA A 902 -13.00 -40.32 31.91
CA ALA A 902 -11.56 -40.16 32.00
C ALA A 902 -11.03 -40.58 33.41
N PRO A 903 -9.71 -40.82 33.59
CA PRO A 903 -9.15 -41.28 34.86
C PRO A 903 -9.27 -40.30 36.04
N ASP A 904 -9.56 -39.02 35.75
CA ASP A 904 -9.84 -37.93 36.69
C ASP A 904 -11.35 -37.75 37.00
N GLY A 905 -12.19 -38.62 36.42
CA GLY A 905 -13.64 -38.60 36.55
C GLY A 905 -14.36 -37.74 35.50
N GLU A 906 -13.66 -37.05 34.60
CA GLU A 906 -14.32 -36.20 33.61
C GLU A 906 -15.12 -37.01 32.56
N GLN A 907 -16.34 -36.57 32.25
CA GLN A 907 -17.15 -37.12 31.17
C GLN A 907 -16.47 -36.95 29.81
N LEU A 908 -16.31 -38.05 29.07
CA LEU A 908 -15.93 -38.07 27.66
C LEU A 908 -17.19 -38.29 26.81
N ASP A 909 -17.43 -37.42 25.83
CA ASP A 909 -18.64 -37.42 25.01
C ASP A 909 -18.42 -36.84 23.60
N GLN A 910 -19.49 -36.86 22.80
CA GLN A 910 -19.51 -36.42 21.40
C GLN A 910 -19.27 -34.91 21.22
N VAL A 911 -19.49 -34.08 22.25
CA VAL A 911 -19.17 -32.64 22.21
C VAL A 911 -17.68 -32.44 22.46
N LYS A 912 -17.08 -33.17 23.41
CA LYS A 912 -15.62 -33.20 23.60
C LYS A 912 -14.86 -33.74 22.39
N ASP A 913 -15.35 -34.79 21.75
CA ASP A 913 -14.69 -35.35 20.57
C ASP A 913 -14.81 -34.48 19.30
N LEU A 914 -15.72 -33.50 19.30
CA LEU A 914 -15.99 -32.63 18.15
C LEU A 914 -15.34 -31.24 18.27
N PHE A 915 -15.35 -30.64 19.48
CA PHE A 915 -14.92 -29.26 19.72
C PHE A 915 -13.70 -29.11 20.63
N TYR A 916 -13.30 -30.15 21.39
CA TYR A 916 -12.21 -30.03 22.36
C TYR A 916 -10.93 -30.73 21.92
N GLY A 917 -9.86 -29.94 21.80
CA GLY A 917 -8.49 -30.41 21.68
C GLY A 917 -7.84 -30.64 23.03
N LYS A 918 -6.64 -31.22 23.01
CA LYS A 918 -5.74 -31.33 24.16
C LYS A 918 -4.41 -30.65 23.85
N ALA A 919 -3.91 -29.89 24.81
CA ALA A 919 -2.60 -29.24 24.75
C ALA A 919 -1.76 -29.67 25.94
N LYS A 920 -0.46 -29.78 25.71
CA LYS A 920 0.51 -30.24 26.68
C LYS A 920 1.55 -29.15 26.88
N SER A 921 1.46 -28.50 28.03
CA SER A 921 2.38 -27.47 28.49
C SER A 921 3.62 -28.15 29.08
N TYR A 922 4.78 -27.91 28.48
CA TYR A 922 6.08 -28.35 28.97
C TYR A 922 6.79 -27.21 29.70
N ILE A 923 7.25 -27.44 30.92
CA ILE A 923 8.04 -26.49 31.71
C ILE A 923 9.41 -27.11 31.97
N GLN A 924 10.46 -26.50 31.45
CA GLN A 924 11.84 -26.94 31.62
C GLN A 924 12.51 -26.17 32.77
N THR A 925 12.77 -26.88 33.87
CA THR A 925 13.45 -26.36 35.06
C THR A 925 14.83 -26.98 35.23
N THR A 926 15.66 -26.44 36.10
CA THR A 926 16.95 -27.04 36.52
C THR A 926 16.77 -28.39 37.23
N GLU A 927 15.59 -28.66 37.80
CA GLU A 927 15.22 -29.94 38.42
C GLU A 927 14.69 -30.98 37.41
N GLY A 928 14.52 -30.58 36.14
CA GLY A 928 14.01 -31.42 35.05
C GLY A 928 12.82 -30.83 34.31
N VAL A 929 12.29 -31.60 33.35
CA VAL A 929 11.10 -31.24 32.57
C VAL A 929 9.84 -31.76 33.27
N ARG A 930 8.87 -30.87 33.50
CA ARG A 930 7.51 -31.21 33.96
C ARG A 930 6.55 -30.95 32.80
N SER A 931 5.50 -31.77 32.67
CA SER A 931 4.46 -31.55 31.66
C SER A 931 3.06 -31.75 32.23
N LYS A 932 2.15 -30.84 31.91
CA LYS A 932 0.71 -30.93 32.20
C LYS A 932 -0.05 -31.02 30.89
N GLU A 933 -1.04 -31.91 30.79
CA GLU A 933 -1.96 -31.96 29.66
C GLU A 933 -3.33 -31.42 30.09
N GLU A 934 -3.93 -30.57 29.25
CA GLU A 934 -5.17 -29.84 29.53
C GLU A 934 -6.05 -29.82 28.28
N TRP A 935 -7.37 -29.76 28.47
CA TRP A 935 -8.34 -29.58 27.39
C TRP A 935 -8.48 -28.10 27.01
N TRP A 936 -8.75 -27.85 25.73
CA TRP A 936 -9.04 -26.52 25.20
C TRP A 936 -10.11 -26.59 24.11
N CYS A 937 -10.93 -25.55 23.98
CA CYS A 937 -11.99 -25.42 22.97
C CYS A 937 -11.68 -24.38 21.89
N ASP A 938 -10.74 -23.46 22.14
CA ASP A 938 -10.30 -22.39 21.26
C ASP A 938 -8.78 -22.13 21.36
N ILE A 939 -8.21 -21.48 20.33
CA ILE A 939 -6.84 -20.95 20.35
C ILE A 939 -6.91 -19.42 20.31
N LYS A 940 -6.41 -18.74 21.35
CA LYS A 940 -6.39 -17.27 21.44
C LYS A 940 -5.14 -16.71 20.75
N ILE A 941 -5.31 -15.69 19.90
CA ILE A 941 -4.21 -15.07 19.15
C ILE A 941 -4.19 -13.54 19.24
N ASP A 942 -3.00 -12.98 19.45
CA ASP A 942 -2.74 -11.54 19.48
C ASP A 942 -2.53 -10.94 18.07
N VAL A 943 -2.97 -9.69 17.89
CA VAL A 943 -2.72 -8.84 16.71
C VAL A 943 -2.40 -7.38 17.10
N ALA A 944 -1.90 -7.11 18.31
CA ALA A 944 -1.52 -5.77 18.76
C ALA A 944 -0.29 -5.23 18.03
N THR A 945 0.74 -6.06 17.89
CA THR A 945 2.09 -5.66 17.45
C THR A 945 2.30 -5.80 15.94
N GLY A 946 1.54 -5.03 15.16
CA GLY A 946 1.69 -4.94 13.70
C GLY A 946 1.00 -6.05 12.90
N SER A 947 0.88 -5.81 11.59
CA SER A 947 0.26 -6.76 10.64
C SER A 947 1.05 -8.06 10.53
N ARG A 948 0.35 -9.20 10.45
CA ARG A 948 0.94 -10.55 10.48
C ARG A 948 0.06 -11.57 9.72
N ASP A 949 0.59 -12.75 9.47
CA ASP A 949 -0.22 -13.88 8.98
C ASP A 949 -0.73 -14.77 10.12
N ILE A 950 -1.66 -15.67 9.80
CA ILE A 950 -2.27 -16.58 10.76
C ILE A 950 -1.25 -17.50 11.45
N TYR A 951 -0.15 -17.89 10.80
CA TYR A 951 0.89 -18.69 11.44
C TYR A 951 1.71 -17.88 12.45
N ALA A 952 2.11 -16.65 12.10
CA ALA A 952 2.80 -15.75 13.02
C ALA A 952 1.92 -15.34 14.22
N ALA A 953 0.59 -15.32 14.06
CA ALA A 953 -0.34 -15.09 15.16
C ALA A 953 -0.51 -16.34 16.06
N ILE A 954 -0.66 -17.54 15.49
CA ILE A 954 -0.75 -18.81 16.24
C ILE A 954 0.57 -19.15 16.94
N ASP A 955 1.72 -18.80 16.35
CA ASP A 955 3.05 -19.00 16.96
C ASP A 955 3.13 -18.38 18.36
N GLY A 956 2.46 -17.25 18.64
CA GLY A 956 2.45 -16.63 19.97
C GLY A 956 1.84 -17.49 21.09
N ALA A 957 0.96 -18.43 20.75
CA ALA A 957 0.31 -19.33 21.71
C ALA A 957 1.10 -20.63 21.99
N PHE A 958 2.10 -20.96 21.16
CA PHE A 958 2.84 -22.24 21.23
C PHE A 958 4.38 -22.08 21.24
N ASP A 959 4.91 -20.89 20.96
CA ASP A 959 6.34 -20.58 21.09
C ASP A 959 6.83 -20.64 22.56
N VAL A 960 8.15 -20.71 22.71
CA VAL A 960 8.79 -20.66 24.03
C VAL A 960 8.65 -19.29 24.69
N GLN A 961 8.05 -19.29 25.88
CA GLN A 961 7.90 -18.16 26.79
C GLN A 961 8.78 -18.37 28.03
N LYS A 962 9.11 -17.27 28.74
CA LYS A 962 9.91 -17.30 29.97
C LYS A 962 9.02 -17.00 31.16
N VAL A 963 8.93 -17.94 32.10
CA VAL A 963 8.02 -17.88 33.26
C VAL A 963 8.82 -17.96 34.56
N SER A 964 8.38 -17.24 35.61
CA SER A 964 9.02 -17.30 36.92
C SER A 964 8.46 -18.46 37.74
N VAL A 965 9.29 -19.48 37.97
CA VAL A 965 8.97 -20.65 38.80
C VAL A 965 9.77 -20.53 40.09
N GLY A 966 9.11 -20.03 41.14
CA GLY A 966 9.78 -19.60 42.36
C GLY A 966 10.81 -18.50 42.07
N ASN A 967 12.00 -18.62 42.65
CA ASN A 967 13.12 -17.69 42.44
C ASN A 967 13.93 -17.96 41.15
N SER A 968 13.36 -18.67 40.16
CA SER A 968 14.07 -19.08 38.94
C SER A 968 13.25 -18.81 37.69
N VAL A 969 13.91 -18.46 36.59
CA VAL A 969 13.27 -18.32 35.27
C VAL A 969 13.35 -19.67 34.56
N ALA A 970 12.19 -20.24 34.23
CA ALA A 970 12.04 -21.46 33.45
C ALA A 970 11.56 -21.13 32.03
N GLU A 971 11.84 -22.03 31.08
CA GLU A 971 11.27 -21.96 29.74
C GLU A 971 10.03 -22.84 29.66
N GLN A 972 8.93 -22.27 29.17
CA GLN A 972 7.65 -22.95 28.98
C GLN A 972 7.23 -22.86 27.52
N PHE A 973 6.74 -23.96 26.96
CA PHE A 973 6.09 -23.99 25.65
C PHE A 973 4.92 -24.98 25.65
N SER A 974 4.01 -24.84 24.71
CA SER A 974 2.84 -25.72 24.57
C SER A 974 2.88 -26.50 23.24
N ALA A 975 2.33 -27.71 23.23
CA ALA A 975 2.16 -28.50 22.00
C ALA A 975 0.79 -29.22 22.00
N ILE A 976 0.18 -29.37 20.83
CA ILE A 976 -1.16 -29.95 20.68
C ILE A 976 -1.07 -31.48 20.66
N SER A 977 -1.61 -32.17 21.67
CA SER A 977 -1.64 -33.65 21.72
C SER A 977 -2.89 -34.25 21.07
N LYS A 978 -4.02 -33.52 21.05
CA LYS A 978 -5.24 -33.87 20.29
C LYS A 978 -5.78 -32.62 19.60
N LEU A 979 -6.03 -32.69 18.29
CA LEU A 979 -6.79 -31.67 17.57
C LEU A 979 -8.30 -31.99 17.62
N PRO A 980 -9.18 -30.98 17.76
CA PRO A 980 -10.60 -31.15 17.52
C PRO A 980 -10.90 -31.19 16.00
N PRO A 981 -11.90 -31.94 15.54
CA PRO A 981 -12.40 -31.86 14.16
C PRO A 981 -12.96 -30.48 13.79
N VAL A 982 -13.50 -29.73 14.77
CA VAL A 982 -13.93 -28.33 14.61
C VAL A 982 -13.00 -27.45 15.43
N LEU A 983 -12.07 -26.77 14.75
CA LEU A 983 -11.13 -25.83 15.38
C LEU A 983 -11.72 -24.42 15.48
N GLN A 984 -11.63 -23.83 16.67
CA GLN A 984 -11.99 -22.42 16.93
C GLN A 984 -10.72 -21.60 17.20
N VAL A 985 -10.66 -20.37 16.68
CA VAL A 985 -9.54 -19.45 16.87
C VAL A 985 -10.08 -18.06 17.25
N GLN A 986 -9.74 -17.59 18.45
CA GLN A 986 -10.23 -16.31 18.99
C GLN A 986 -9.21 -15.19 18.72
N VAL A 987 -9.59 -14.19 17.92
CA VAL A 987 -8.71 -13.06 17.58
C VAL A 987 -8.87 -11.92 18.58
N GLN A 988 -7.89 -11.74 19.48
CA GLN A 988 -7.93 -10.71 20.51
C GLN A 988 -7.62 -9.32 19.93
N ARG A 989 -8.64 -8.68 19.32
CA ARG A 989 -8.53 -7.32 18.76
C ARG A 989 -8.69 -6.21 19.80
N VAL A 990 -9.34 -6.44 20.94
CA VAL A 990 -9.36 -5.46 22.04
C VAL A 990 -8.08 -5.65 22.85
N GLN A 991 -7.34 -4.55 23.06
CA GLN A 991 -6.00 -4.52 23.63
C GLN A 991 -5.86 -3.31 24.55
N PHE A 992 -4.97 -3.37 25.54
CA PHE A 992 -4.77 -2.24 26.48
C PHE A 992 -3.51 -1.44 26.11
N ASP A 993 -3.64 -0.11 26.00
CA ASP A 993 -2.49 0.79 25.85
C ASP A 993 -1.96 1.16 27.25
N PRO A 994 -0.79 0.63 27.67
CA PRO A 994 -0.28 0.85 29.02
C PRO A 994 0.23 2.27 29.25
N VAL A 995 0.45 3.05 28.19
CA VAL A 995 0.90 4.45 28.25
C VAL A 995 -0.30 5.39 28.36
N LYS A 996 -1.32 5.19 27.52
CA LYS A 996 -2.56 6.00 27.51
C LYS A 996 -3.59 5.56 28.56
N LYS A 997 -3.38 4.41 29.22
CA LYS A 997 -4.29 3.79 30.20
C LYS A 997 -5.72 3.59 29.67
N ARG A 998 -5.85 3.18 28.41
CA ARG A 998 -7.13 2.96 27.72
C ARG A 998 -7.09 1.71 26.86
N SER A 999 -8.21 1.00 26.81
CA SER A 999 -8.39 -0.07 25.81
C SER A 999 -8.55 0.53 24.41
N PHE A 1000 -7.96 -0.13 23.41
CA PHE A 1000 -8.07 0.20 21.99
C PHE A 1000 -8.39 -1.06 21.18
N LYS A 1001 -8.93 -0.87 19.97
CA LYS A 1001 -9.18 -1.96 19.02
C LYS A 1001 -8.07 -1.98 17.97
N SER A 1002 -7.27 -3.05 17.93
CA SER A 1002 -6.23 -3.21 16.91
C SER A 1002 -6.86 -3.37 15.52
N THR A 1003 -6.53 -2.43 14.63
CA THR A 1003 -6.91 -2.40 13.21
C THR A 1003 -5.89 -3.08 12.30
N HIS A 1004 -4.80 -3.64 12.87
CA HIS A 1004 -3.76 -4.32 12.08
C HIS A 1004 -4.31 -5.48 11.24
N HIS A 1005 -3.72 -5.67 10.07
CA HIS A 1005 -4.11 -6.72 9.13
C HIS A 1005 -3.67 -8.09 9.64
N LEU A 1006 -4.58 -9.07 9.56
CA LEU A 1006 -4.31 -10.48 9.83
C LEU A 1006 -4.57 -11.24 8.53
N GLU A 1007 -3.51 -11.74 7.90
CA GLU A 1007 -3.62 -12.55 6.68
C GLU A 1007 -4.12 -13.96 7.04
N LEU A 1008 -5.39 -14.21 6.74
CA LEU A 1008 -6.02 -15.53 6.89
C LEU A 1008 -5.79 -16.38 5.63
N LYS A 1009 -5.64 -17.69 5.81
CA LYS A 1009 -5.34 -18.65 4.74
C LYS A 1009 -6.43 -19.71 4.67
N GLU A 1010 -6.86 -20.03 3.45
CA GLU A 1010 -7.93 -21.02 3.16
C GLU A 1010 -7.61 -22.41 3.73
N THR A 1011 -6.32 -22.77 3.81
CA THR A 1011 -5.84 -24.01 4.43
C THR A 1011 -4.69 -23.70 5.39
N ILE A 1012 -4.76 -24.23 6.60
CA ILE A 1012 -3.71 -24.15 7.62
C ILE A 1012 -3.21 -25.53 8.03
N TYR A 1013 -1.89 -25.68 8.18
CA TYR A 1013 -1.22 -26.92 8.56
C TYR A 1013 -0.72 -26.83 10.01
N LEU A 1014 -1.26 -27.69 10.88
CA LEU A 1014 -1.05 -27.61 12.33
C LEU A 1014 0.04 -28.55 12.85
N ASP A 1015 0.62 -29.37 11.97
CA ASP A 1015 1.68 -30.34 12.21
C ASP A 1015 2.86 -29.76 13.02
N ARG A 1016 3.20 -28.50 12.75
CA ARG A 1016 4.30 -27.77 13.43
C ARG A 1016 4.02 -27.47 14.92
N TYR A 1017 2.76 -27.51 15.35
CA TYR A 1017 2.32 -27.28 16.74
C TYR A 1017 2.05 -28.57 17.51
N MET A 1018 1.96 -29.73 16.84
CA MET A 1018 1.62 -31.01 17.48
C MET A 1018 2.68 -31.47 18.51
N ASP A 1019 2.25 -32.20 19.54
CA ASP A 1019 3.14 -32.98 20.41
C ASP A 1019 3.62 -34.21 19.63
N THR A 1020 4.89 -34.21 19.23
CA THR A 1020 5.42 -35.19 18.28
C THR A 1020 6.80 -35.67 18.71
N GLN A 1021 7.05 -36.97 18.54
CA GLN A 1021 8.35 -37.59 18.78
C GLN A 1021 9.25 -37.56 17.53
N GLN A 1022 8.81 -36.96 16.43
CA GLN A 1022 9.61 -36.82 15.21
C GLN A 1022 10.77 -35.83 15.44
N PRO A 1023 12.05 -36.27 15.38
CA PRO A 1023 13.19 -35.41 15.71
C PRO A 1023 13.35 -34.25 14.73
N GLU A 1024 12.89 -34.40 13.48
CA GLU A 1024 12.94 -33.32 12.48
C GLU A 1024 12.05 -32.13 12.85
N ILE A 1025 10.81 -32.37 13.30
CA ILE A 1025 9.89 -31.30 13.72
C ILE A 1025 10.41 -30.64 15.00
N LEU A 1026 10.87 -31.43 15.98
CA LEU A 1026 11.43 -30.91 17.23
C LEU A 1026 12.71 -30.07 17.00
N ASN A 1027 13.57 -30.48 16.07
CA ASN A 1027 14.78 -29.73 15.71
C ASN A 1027 14.44 -28.45 14.93
N ARG A 1028 13.51 -28.50 13.97
CA ARG A 1028 13.02 -27.31 13.26
C ARG A 1028 12.31 -26.32 14.19
N ARG A 1029 11.58 -26.81 15.21
CA ARG A 1029 10.94 -25.96 16.24
C ARG A 1029 12.00 -25.23 17.07
N ARG A 1030 13.04 -25.93 17.55
CA ARG A 1030 14.19 -25.31 18.26
C ARG A 1030 14.93 -24.29 17.40
N GLN A 1031 15.28 -24.63 16.16
CA GLN A 1031 15.91 -23.69 15.21
C GLN A 1031 15.05 -22.45 14.96
N CYS A 1032 13.72 -22.60 14.88
CA CYS A 1032 12.80 -21.47 14.74
C CYS A 1032 12.85 -20.54 15.98
N TRP A 1033 12.91 -21.09 17.19
CA TRP A 1033 13.09 -20.29 18.42
C TRP A 1033 14.45 -19.61 18.49
N GLU A 1034 15.53 -20.30 18.11
CA GLU A 1034 16.88 -19.74 17.99
C GLU A 1034 16.91 -18.55 17.01
N TRP A 1035 16.33 -18.71 15.82
CA TRP A 1035 16.22 -17.66 14.81
C TRP A 1035 15.33 -16.49 15.27
N LYS A 1036 14.19 -16.75 15.93
CA LYS A 1036 13.35 -15.70 16.54
C LYS A 1036 14.06 -14.94 17.67
N ASN A 1037 14.99 -15.58 18.38
CA ASN A 1037 15.81 -14.92 19.39
C ASN A 1037 16.94 -14.08 18.76
N ALA A 1038 17.62 -14.62 17.75
CA ALA A 1038 18.62 -13.90 16.97
C ALA A 1038 18.03 -12.68 16.24
N LEU A 1039 16.85 -12.82 15.62
CA LEU A 1039 16.13 -11.74 14.95
C LEU A 1039 15.82 -10.59 15.92
N ARG A 1040 15.18 -10.89 17.07
CA ARG A 1040 14.92 -9.88 18.12
C ARG A 1040 16.19 -9.17 18.59
N THR A 1041 17.31 -9.88 18.67
CA THR A 1041 18.62 -9.30 19.04
C THR A 1041 19.16 -8.36 17.95
N LEU A 1042 19.04 -8.74 16.69
CA LEU A 1042 19.43 -7.91 15.53
C LEU A 1042 18.52 -6.70 15.35
N GLU A 1043 17.22 -6.84 15.59
CA GLU A 1043 16.24 -5.75 15.56
C GLU A 1043 16.49 -4.75 16.70
N ALA A 1044 16.76 -5.22 17.92
CA ALA A 1044 17.16 -4.37 19.03
C ALA A 1044 18.46 -3.60 18.72
N ARG A 1045 19.48 -4.27 18.16
CA ARG A 1045 20.74 -3.63 17.75
C ARG A 1045 20.55 -2.65 16.59
N ARG A 1046 19.67 -2.96 15.63
CA ARG A 1046 19.29 -2.03 14.54
C ARG A 1046 18.61 -0.78 15.12
N ALA A 1047 17.66 -0.95 16.03
CA ALA A 1047 16.97 0.17 16.70
C ALA A 1047 17.90 0.97 17.62
N GLU A 1048 18.96 0.37 18.17
CA GLU A 1048 20.03 1.08 18.86
C GLU A 1048 20.89 1.92 17.90
N LEU A 1049 21.39 1.33 16.81
CA LEU A 1049 22.20 2.02 15.80
C LEU A 1049 21.45 3.16 15.12
N GLN A 1050 20.15 2.97 14.80
CA GLN A 1050 19.30 4.02 14.24
C GLN A 1050 19.01 5.17 15.23
N ARG A 1051 19.25 4.98 16.54
CA ARG A 1051 19.23 6.04 17.56
C ARG A 1051 20.61 6.65 17.84
N GLN A 1052 21.67 6.13 17.22
CA GLN A 1052 23.05 6.64 17.31
C GLN A 1052 23.49 7.39 16.03
N SER A 1053 22.65 7.39 14.98
CA SER A 1053 22.91 8.05 13.69
C SER A 1053 22.01 9.28 13.45
N VAL A 1054 21.63 9.98 14.53
CA VAL A 1054 20.75 11.17 14.55
C VAL A 1054 21.34 12.20 15.51
#